data_AF-A0A956ABI6-F1
#
_entry.id   AF-A0A956ABI6-F1
#
_cell.length_a   1.000
_cell.length_b   1.000
_cell.length_c   1.000
_cell.angle_alpha   90.00
_cell.angle_beta   90.00
_cell.angle_gamma   90.00
#
_symmetry.space_group_name_H-M   'P 1'
#
loop_
_entity.id
_entity.type
_entity.pdbx_description
1 polymer ?
#
loop_
_entity_poly.entity_id
_entity_poly.type
_entity_poly.pdbx_seq_one_letter_code
_entity_poly.pdbx_strand_id
1 'polypeptide(L)'
;MRIFVSIAAYRDPELVPTIADALAKATEPSALRFGVCWQHGDEETLGAFADDRRVRVIDIDWRESRGACWARSEIMGLFEGEELYLQLDSHHRFVEGWDRKLIRHIEQSGSTKPILSTYLPTFSPSDPSSFAREPTQMNFDRFTSEGIILFRPGVIAGWQTRTKPVRGRFLSGHFLFAPGSFVEDVPYDPALYFTGEEITLAVRAFTHGWDFFQPCEVVAWHEYTRAYRPHKHWTDHHKGNQIETEWHQRDAQSKERVGRFLENPEIGRFGCGSARTFAEYEAFAGVSFRRRRAQPYTQNHLEPPNPTELDDWADRVARYDFEIPIERSQLPEGAAAAAFWYCGFHDGEEREIHRADLGQEEIRSLLSAGGDTIRLRRGFESAREPRSWSLWPCAPEARWLDKIRGEVHIHRPAVTTFVTALLDIGRERLGPAFARSFDGHYRPAFERLLAIDAPLVVYADRVAEALVWKHRNRANTKVIPVSTGELERRSWFPLVERIRKRAEWRSGATWLAESPQARLAHYNPLVFSKLPWLAEVARRNPFGTGSFVWIDAGLAHTVDARKLLDPALPLRLAEATQEPLFAAFPYPDASEIHGFPTRELAALSGVRHVEWVVRGGLFGGRAGDLIGIAALYARWLDTTLSAGMMGTEESILTLLAHRYPELLRPIRIAGDGLLAPLVDALLKGNLESPRVALGVGESHSPVSGVAGRKADAAESGVGPEDSSDVERESGAPQGLYRDDPEGARVGWTRCWGLPMMQNRNAPAAFDALFRHIEQSGQRLARIVEIGTGQGGLTVLLQLYCTSVGAELLTYDHDANRMARTAGFDRLGIDLRVRDVREAFVSAEIAREIQRDGMTLLILDGGDKVDDANRFADHLKPGDLLMVHDYVRSRAHFDESIRGRLWSWCEATDADLESTSRRNGLVEILPEVFHPAVWTCRVKRGQATREAPRANTAGVSTALYAISFNLPEQLALWLASVEGADPAFLRETEKFLLDNSTDPATTPHYARLCERYGFVHLRRGNLGITGGRVFCAEHFAASEHELMLYFEDDMLLVGEAGLCSNGMPRHVPGLFHKLREIIANEEGLDFLKLSFTEFFGDHRINWAYKNLDEEAQRRYFPQGPSTRVEAIRSHDGLAYLIGEVHYSNWPMLITRRGNQALFPGGSSLPLHEQGMMVRALELARAGELRGGVLLASPIDHRREHHYPATARREA
;
A
#
# COMPACT_ATOMS: atom_id res chain seq x y z
N MET A 1 -31.09 52.46 -5.55
CA MET A 1 -30.95 51.50 -4.43
C MET A 1 -30.24 52.22 -3.30
N ARG A 2 -30.64 52.05 -2.04
CA ARG A 2 -29.91 52.61 -0.89
C ARG A 2 -28.64 51.79 -0.63
N ILE A 3 -27.57 52.47 -0.22
CA ILE A 3 -26.30 51.85 0.16
C ILE A 3 -26.01 52.23 1.61
N PHE A 4 -25.90 51.23 2.48
CA PHE A 4 -25.38 51.40 3.84
C PHE A 4 -23.85 51.31 3.81
N VAL A 5 -23.19 52.39 4.24
CA VAL A 5 -21.73 52.58 4.22
C VAL A 5 -21.22 52.49 5.65
N SER A 6 -20.68 51.32 6.01
CA SER A 6 -20.11 51.01 7.32
C SER A 6 -18.65 51.48 7.40
N ILE A 7 -18.35 52.44 8.27
CA ILE A 7 -17.00 53.00 8.49
C ILE A 7 -16.57 52.83 9.95
N ALA A 8 -15.58 51.98 10.19
CA ALA A 8 -14.91 51.92 11.49
C ALA A 8 -13.75 52.92 11.52
N ALA A 9 -13.78 53.88 12.44
CA ALA A 9 -12.79 54.94 12.55
C ALA A 9 -12.18 54.96 13.95
N TYR A 10 -10.88 54.71 14.05
CA TYR A 10 -10.11 54.84 15.29
C TYR A 10 -9.09 55.97 15.11
N ARG A 11 -9.33 57.09 15.81
CA ARG A 11 -8.48 58.28 15.88
C ARG A 11 -7.88 58.69 14.53
N ASP A 12 -8.77 58.82 13.53
CA ASP A 12 -8.41 58.92 12.12
C ASP A 12 -8.86 60.27 11.52
N PRO A 13 -7.95 61.22 11.27
CA PRO A 13 -8.31 62.53 10.72
C PRO A 13 -8.87 62.44 9.28
N GLU A 14 -8.69 61.30 8.59
CA GLU A 14 -9.18 61.09 7.23
C GLU A 14 -10.66 60.68 7.15
N LEU A 15 -11.34 60.46 8.29
CA LEU A 15 -12.76 60.07 8.33
C LEU A 15 -13.66 61.09 7.63
N VAL A 16 -13.56 62.37 8.02
CA VAL A 16 -14.36 63.47 7.46
C VAL A 16 -14.06 63.67 5.96
N PRO A 17 -12.78 63.73 5.51
CA PRO A 17 -12.43 63.69 4.08
C PRO A 17 -13.01 62.49 3.32
N THR A 18 -13.02 61.29 3.92
CA THR A 18 -13.54 60.07 3.28
C THR A 18 -15.05 60.15 3.05
N ILE A 19 -15.83 60.59 4.05
CA ILE A 19 -17.29 60.78 3.92
C ILE A 19 -17.59 61.87 2.87
N ALA A 20 -16.84 62.99 2.92
CA ALA A 20 -17.00 64.09 1.98
C ALA A 20 -16.72 63.68 0.52
N ASP A 21 -15.63 62.95 0.27
CA ASP A 21 -15.24 62.51 -1.07
C ASP A 21 -16.21 61.45 -1.64
N ALA A 22 -16.68 60.52 -0.79
CA ALA A 22 -17.68 59.54 -1.18
C ALA A 22 -19.01 60.21 -1.59
N LEU A 23 -19.45 61.23 -0.83
CA LEU A 23 -20.64 62.02 -1.12
C LEU A 23 -20.48 62.92 -2.36
N ALA A 24 -19.31 63.54 -2.55
CA ALA A 24 -19.09 64.47 -3.64
C ALA A 24 -19.06 63.79 -5.02
N LYS A 25 -18.62 62.53 -5.07
CA LYS A 25 -18.39 61.74 -6.30
C LYS A 25 -19.37 60.59 -6.51
N ALA A 26 -20.33 60.40 -5.62
CA ALA A 26 -21.44 59.47 -5.83
C ALA A 26 -22.42 60.07 -6.85
N THR A 27 -22.99 59.23 -7.70
CA THR A 27 -24.04 59.65 -8.64
C THR A 27 -25.37 59.92 -7.92
N GLU A 28 -25.66 59.17 -6.85
CA GLU A 28 -26.89 59.28 -6.05
C GLU A 28 -26.58 59.52 -4.55
N PRO A 29 -25.98 60.67 -4.16
CA PRO A 29 -25.50 60.92 -2.79
C PRO A 29 -26.61 61.08 -1.73
N SER A 30 -27.87 61.11 -2.14
CA SER A 30 -29.05 61.04 -1.26
C SER A 30 -29.45 59.61 -0.91
N ALA A 31 -28.99 58.60 -1.66
CA ALA A 31 -29.25 57.18 -1.42
C ALA A 31 -28.27 56.55 -0.42
N LEU A 32 -27.16 57.22 -0.10
CA LEU A 32 -26.18 56.75 0.87
C LEU A 32 -26.68 56.93 2.31
N ARG A 33 -26.41 55.94 3.17
CA ARG A 33 -26.55 55.99 4.63
C ARG A 33 -25.24 55.55 5.24
N PHE A 34 -24.63 56.36 6.09
CA PHE A 34 -23.36 56.05 6.73
C PHE A 34 -23.62 55.55 8.16
N GLY A 35 -23.07 54.40 8.51
CA GLY A 35 -22.92 53.96 9.90
C GLY A 35 -21.46 54.11 10.30
N VAL A 36 -21.18 54.90 11.34
CA VAL A 36 -19.81 55.24 11.75
C VAL A 36 -19.61 54.87 13.21
N CYS A 37 -18.64 53.99 13.50
CA CYS A 37 -18.15 53.82 14.88
C CYS A 37 -16.92 54.72 15.04
N TRP A 38 -17.15 55.88 15.65
CA TRP A 38 -16.17 56.94 15.81
C TRP A 38 -15.52 56.78 17.18
N GLN A 39 -14.31 56.21 17.19
CA GLN A 39 -13.53 55.94 18.39
C GLN A 39 -12.44 57.01 18.48
N HIS A 40 -12.67 58.05 19.29
CA HIS A 40 -11.95 59.32 19.15
C HIS A 40 -11.40 59.87 20.46
N GLY A 41 -10.47 60.83 20.37
CA GLY A 41 -10.06 61.71 21.46
C GLY A 41 -10.83 63.04 21.49
N ASP A 42 -10.68 63.81 22.57
CA ASP A 42 -11.32 65.12 22.77
C ASP A 42 -10.95 66.15 21.68
N GLU A 43 -9.85 65.92 20.96
CA GLU A 43 -9.31 66.81 19.92
C GLU A 43 -9.95 66.63 18.53
N GLU A 44 -10.79 65.61 18.33
CA GLU A 44 -11.35 65.24 17.03
C GLU A 44 -12.79 65.77 16.84
N THR A 45 -13.22 65.97 15.58
CA THR A 45 -14.60 66.38 15.29
C THR A 45 -15.10 65.87 13.94
N LEU A 46 -16.38 65.48 13.88
CA LEU A 46 -17.09 65.17 12.63
C LEU A 46 -17.53 66.42 11.85
N GLY A 47 -17.42 67.61 12.45
CA GLY A 47 -17.86 68.88 11.85
C GLY A 47 -19.32 68.82 11.40
N ALA A 48 -19.58 69.24 10.16
CA ALA A 48 -20.93 69.27 9.60
C ALA A 48 -21.62 67.89 9.47
N PHE A 49 -20.88 66.78 9.59
CA PHE A 49 -21.46 65.44 9.51
C PHE A 49 -22.08 64.94 10.82
N ALA A 50 -21.85 65.63 11.95
CA ALA A 50 -22.48 65.28 13.22
C ALA A 50 -24.03 65.41 13.18
N ASP A 51 -24.54 66.39 12.43
CA ASP A 51 -25.98 66.67 12.28
C ASP A 51 -26.58 66.17 10.94
N ASP A 52 -25.77 65.53 10.08
CA ASP A 52 -26.25 65.05 8.78
C ASP A 52 -27.12 63.79 8.96
N ARG A 53 -28.41 63.88 8.61
CA ARG A 53 -29.39 62.76 8.73
C ARG A 53 -29.03 61.50 7.94
N ARG A 54 -28.02 61.55 7.06
CA ARG A 54 -27.49 60.36 6.38
C ARG A 54 -26.47 59.61 7.24
N VAL A 55 -25.93 60.22 8.29
CA VAL A 55 -24.86 59.67 9.13
C VAL A 55 -25.44 59.26 10.49
N ARG A 56 -25.24 58.00 10.86
CA ARG A 56 -25.56 57.41 12.17
C ARG A 56 -24.23 57.14 12.87
N VAL A 57 -24.03 57.72 14.05
CA VAL A 57 -22.74 57.66 14.78
C VAL A 57 -22.90 56.81 16.03
N ILE A 58 -21.98 55.88 16.24
CA ILE A 58 -21.68 55.27 17.53
C ILE A 58 -20.47 56.03 18.07
N ASP A 59 -20.74 56.86 19.08
CA ASP A 59 -19.79 57.78 19.72
C ASP A 59 -19.12 57.05 20.90
N ILE A 60 -17.78 56.93 20.86
CA ILE A 60 -16.99 56.09 21.75
C ILE A 60 -15.65 56.79 22.07
N ASP A 61 -15.32 56.96 23.35
CA ASP A 61 -13.96 57.34 23.76
C ASP A 61 -12.98 56.24 23.32
N TRP A 62 -11.87 56.62 22.69
CA TRP A 62 -10.91 55.65 22.14
C TRP A 62 -10.47 54.58 23.15
N ARG A 63 -10.40 54.90 24.45
CA ARG A 63 -9.98 53.96 25.51
C ARG A 63 -10.94 52.79 25.68
N GLU A 64 -12.22 52.98 25.34
CA GLU A 64 -13.26 51.94 25.38
C GLU A 64 -13.23 51.03 24.13
N SER A 65 -12.49 51.41 23.09
CA SER A 65 -12.37 50.62 21.85
C SER A 65 -11.82 49.21 22.11
N ARG A 66 -12.51 48.21 21.56
CA ARG A 66 -12.12 46.79 21.65
C ARG A 66 -11.38 46.27 20.40
N GLY A 67 -11.21 47.11 19.38
CA GLY A 67 -10.57 46.77 18.10
C GLY A 67 -11.53 46.81 16.90
N ALA A 68 -10.99 46.55 15.71
CA ALA A 68 -11.67 46.80 14.44
C ALA A 68 -12.89 45.90 14.21
N CYS A 69 -12.79 44.60 14.53
CA CYS A 69 -13.88 43.64 14.30
C CYS A 69 -15.08 43.93 15.21
N TRP A 70 -14.83 44.34 16.45
CA TRP A 70 -15.87 44.82 17.36
C TRP A 70 -16.56 46.07 16.80
N ALA A 71 -15.81 47.10 16.41
CA ALA A 71 -16.38 48.32 15.84
C ALA A 71 -17.25 48.04 14.60
N ARG A 72 -16.80 47.15 13.70
CA ARG A 72 -17.58 46.69 12.54
C ARG A 72 -18.84 45.91 12.93
N SER A 73 -18.80 45.10 13.99
CA SER A 73 -19.97 44.40 14.55
C SER A 73 -21.02 45.38 15.10
N GLU A 74 -20.59 46.42 15.83
CA GLU A 74 -21.49 47.47 16.33
C GLU A 74 -22.13 48.27 15.18
N ILE A 75 -21.36 48.63 14.14
CA ILE A 75 -21.89 49.33 12.96
C ILE A 75 -22.91 48.49 12.19
N MET A 76 -22.70 47.17 12.08
CA MET A 76 -23.71 46.26 11.52
C MET A 76 -25.04 46.30 12.30
N GLY A 77 -25.02 46.64 13.60
CA GLY A 77 -26.21 46.90 14.41
C GLY A 77 -26.99 48.16 14.03
N LEU A 78 -26.40 49.09 13.27
CA LEU A 78 -27.07 50.27 12.72
C LEU A 78 -27.72 50.03 11.35
N PHE A 79 -27.63 48.83 10.77
CA PHE A 79 -28.22 48.51 9.47
C PHE A 79 -29.76 48.47 9.53
N GLU A 80 -30.44 49.15 8.61
CA GLU A 80 -31.91 49.35 8.58
C GLU A 80 -32.55 48.72 7.33
N GLY A 81 -31.97 47.63 6.83
CA GLY A 81 -32.46 46.93 5.63
C GLY A 81 -32.25 47.72 4.34
N GLU A 82 -31.16 48.49 4.23
CA GLU A 82 -30.70 49.05 2.95
C GLU A 82 -30.38 47.94 1.94
N GLU A 83 -30.68 48.17 0.67
CA GLU A 83 -30.57 47.14 -0.38
C GLU A 83 -29.12 46.66 -0.63
N LEU A 84 -28.12 47.50 -0.32
CA LEU A 84 -26.70 47.25 -0.53
C LEU A 84 -25.89 47.63 0.72
N TYR A 85 -24.83 46.88 1.00
CA TYR A 85 -23.87 47.08 2.08
C TYR A 85 -22.47 47.36 1.51
N LEU A 86 -21.82 48.41 2.02
CA LEU A 86 -20.44 48.80 1.71
C LEU A 86 -19.66 48.93 3.02
N GLN A 87 -18.64 48.12 3.23
CA GLN A 87 -17.69 48.26 4.33
C GLN A 87 -16.45 49.02 3.87
N LEU A 88 -16.00 49.97 4.70
CA LEU A 88 -14.81 50.78 4.48
C LEU A 88 -14.00 50.97 5.77
N ASP A 89 -12.69 51.15 5.61
CA ASP A 89 -11.87 51.92 6.56
C ASP A 89 -12.08 53.43 6.35
N SER A 90 -11.75 54.23 7.38
CA SER A 90 -11.95 55.68 7.42
C SER A 90 -10.99 56.56 6.59
N HIS A 91 -10.27 55.99 5.62
CA HIS A 91 -9.20 56.67 4.86
C HIS A 91 -9.17 56.25 3.39
N HIS A 92 -10.28 56.54 2.71
CA HIS A 92 -10.49 56.23 1.30
C HIS A 92 -10.67 57.50 0.46
N ARG A 93 -10.46 57.37 -0.85
CA ARG A 93 -10.90 58.31 -1.88
C ARG A 93 -11.56 57.56 -3.02
N PHE A 94 -12.47 58.21 -3.74
CA PHE A 94 -13.33 57.58 -4.74
C PHE A 94 -13.08 58.13 -6.14
N VAL A 95 -13.41 57.33 -7.15
CA VAL A 95 -13.57 57.82 -8.53
C VAL A 95 -14.93 58.49 -8.72
N GLU A 96 -15.07 59.27 -9.79
CA GLU A 96 -16.36 59.82 -10.20
C GLU A 96 -17.35 58.69 -10.58
N GLY A 97 -18.56 58.73 -10.02
CA GLY A 97 -19.60 57.73 -10.24
C GLY A 97 -19.29 56.34 -9.67
N TRP A 98 -18.51 56.28 -8.57
CA TRP A 98 -18.08 55.02 -7.94
C TRP A 98 -19.25 54.09 -7.59
N ASP A 99 -20.37 54.66 -7.12
CA ASP A 99 -21.59 53.94 -6.71
C ASP A 99 -22.17 53.13 -7.86
N ARG A 100 -22.33 53.75 -9.03
CA ARG A 100 -22.81 53.07 -10.24
C ARG A 100 -21.80 52.08 -10.80
N LYS A 101 -20.49 52.32 -10.66
CA LYS A 101 -19.45 51.34 -11.05
C LYS A 101 -19.53 50.07 -10.21
N LEU A 102 -19.76 50.18 -8.90
CA LEU A 102 -19.93 49.02 -8.01
C LEU A 102 -21.21 48.24 -8.29
N ILE A 103 -22.35 48.93 -8.44
CA ILE A 103 -23.63 48.29 -8.80
C ILE A 103 -23.50 47.54 -10.14
N ARG A 104 -22.95 48.20 -11.17
CA ARG A 104 -22.71 47.59 -12.49
C ARG A 104 -21.82 46.34 -12.40
N HIS A 105 -20.75 46.35 -11.59
CA HIS A 105 -19.93 45.15 -11.40
C HIS A 105 -20.69 44.01 -10.69
N ILE A 106 -21.55 44.31 -9.71
CA ILE A 106 -22.44 43.31 -9.10
C ILE A 106 -23.36 42.68 -10.16
N GLU A 107 -24.00 43.48 -11.01
CA GLU A 107 -24.87 43.01 -12.09
C GLU A 107 -24.08 42.17 -13.13
N GLN A 108 -22.87 42.61 -13.49
CA GLN A 108 -22.00 41.93 -14.46
C GLN A 108 -21.40 40.62 -13.95
N SER A 109 -21.43 40.36 -12.63
CA SER A 109 -20.90 39.13 -12.00
C SER A 109 -21.68 37.87 -12.39
N GLY A 110 -22.99 38.00 -12.65
CA GLY A 110 -23.89 36.89 -12.89
C GLY A 110 -24.20 36.01 -11.66
N SER A 111 -23.74 36.36 -10.46
CA SER A 111 -24.09 35.66 -9.22
C SER A 111 -25.33 36.28 -8.56
N THR A 112 -26.09 35.46 -7.84
CA THR A 112 -27.23 35.89 -7.00
C THR A 112 -26.80 36.37 -5.61
N LYS A 113 -25.60 36.01 -5.17
CA LYS A 113 -24.96 36.48 -3.93
C LYS A 113 -23.52 36.96 -4.20
N PRO A 114 -23.31 38.04 -4.98
CA PRO A 114 -21.97 38.55 -5.27
C PRO A 114 -21.42 39.42 -4.14
N ILE A 115 -20.13 39.31 -3.88
CA ILE A 115 -19.35 40.25 -3.08
C ILE A 115 -18.21 40.79 -3.94
N LEU A 116 -18.11 42.12 -4.06
CA LEU A 116 -16.93 42.81 -4.59
C LEU A 116 -15.99 43.16 -3.43
N SER A 117 -14.78 42.63 -3.45
CA SER A 117 -13.77 42.91 -2.41
C SER A 117 -12.36 42.74 -2.98
N THR A 118 -11.43 43.58 -2.53
CA THR A 118 -10.00 43.53 -2.89
C THR A 118 -9.21 44.43 -1.95
N TYR A 119 -7.88 44.40 -2.03
CA TYR A 119 -7.03 45.47 -1.53
C TYR A 119 -6.98 46.61 -2.55
N LEU A 120 -7.63 47.73 -2.27
CA LEU A 120 -7.74 48.86 -3.20
C LEU A 120 -6.37 49.48 -3.54
N PRO A 121 -6.21 50.10 -4.73
CA PRO A 121 -4.96 50.75 -5.12
C PRO A 121 -4.55 51.88 -4.16
N THR A 122 -3.25 52.13 -4.04
CA THR A 122 -2.71 53.11 -3.10
C THR A 122 -2.92 54.57 -3.55
N PHE A 123 -3.05 55.46 -2.57
CA PHE A 123 -2.84 56.92 -2.71
C PHE A 123 -2.17 57.48 -1.45
N SER A 124 -1.75 58.75 -1.51
CA SER A 124 -1.30 59.57 -0.38
C SER A 124 -2.11 60.88 -0.32
N PRO A 125 -2.71 61.25 0.82
CA PRO A 125 -3.46 62.50 0.98
C PRO A 125 -2.64 63.76 0.71
N SER A 126 -1.32 63.70 0.89
CA SER A 126 -0.42 64.85 0.68
C SER A 126 0.05 65.03 -0.76
N ASP A 127 -0.26 64.10 -1.66
CA ASP A 127 0.23 64.11 -3.05
C ASP A 127 -0.85 63.62 -4.04
N PRO A 128 -1.55 64.55 -4.73
CA PRO A 128 -2.54 64.21 -5.76
C PRO A 128 -1.99 63.42 -6.96
N SER A 129 -0.66 63.35 -7.16
CA SER A 129 -0.05 62.53 -8.22
C SER A 129 0.12 61.06 -7.86
N SER A 130 0.03 60.72 -6.57
CA SER A 130 0.23 59.37 -6.02
C SER A 130 -0.89 58.35 -6.30
N PHE A 131 -1.98 58.78 -6.96
CA PHE A 131 -3.16 57.95 -7.23
C PHE A 131 -2.84 56.84 -8.24
N ALA A 132 -2.69 55.61 -7.75
CA ALA A 132 -2.38 54.45 -8.59
C ALA A 132 -3.49 54.20 -9.63
N ARG A 133 -3.12 53.95 -10.89
CA ARG A 133 -4.06 53.83 -12.02
C ARG A 133 -4.54 52.41 -12.30
N GLU A 134 -3.92 51.43 -11.67
CA GLU A 134 -4.08 50.02 -11.98
C GLU A 134 -4.98 49.34 -10.95
N PRO A 135 -6.04 48.63 -11.37
CA PRO A 135 -6.89 47.88 -10.46
C PRO A 135 -6.15 46.65 -9.92
N THR A 136 -6.41 46.36 -8.66
CA THR A 136 -5.67 45.39 -7.85
C THR A 136 -6.54 44.21 -7.44
N GLN A 137 -5.88 43.06 -7.27
CA GLN A 137 -6.42 41.83 -6.71
C GLN A 137 -5.72 41.46 -5.39
N MET A 138 -6.44 40.73 -4.55
CA MET A 138 -5.97 40.23 -3.25
C MET A 138 -5.27 38.88 -3.42
N ASN A 139 -3.94 38.89 -3.39
CA ASN A 139 -3.10 37.72 -3.61
C ASN A 139 -2.74 37.02 -2.30
N PHE A 140 -2.62 35.69 -2.34
CA PHE A 140 -1.98 34.91 -1.28
C PHE A 140 -0.50 35.33 -1.15
N ASP A 141 -0.03 35.57 0.07
CA ASP A 141 1.39 35.76 0.39
C ASP A 141 1.95 34.50 1.08
N ARG A 142 1.52 34.22 2.31
CA ARG A 142 2.02 33.10 3.13
C ARG A 142 1.11 32.79 4.32
N PHE A 143 1.35 31.65 4.96
CA PHE A 143 0.82 31.38 6.30
C PHE A 143 1.69 32.00 7.41
N THR A 144 1.07 32.42 8.52
CA THR A 144 1.77 32.77 9.76
C THR A 144 2.14 31.53 10.58
N SER A 145 2.91 31.74 11.66
CA SER A 145 3.20 30.73 12.69
C SER A 145 1.94 30.13 13.34
N GLU A 146 0.84 30.88 13.36
CA GLU A 146 -0.46 30.48 13.90
C GLU A 146 -1.32 29.74 12.86
N GLY A 147 -0.94 29.76 11.58
CA GLY A 147 -1.71 29.16 10.49
C GLY A 147 -2.75 30.09 9.85
N ILE A 148 -2.64 31.40 10.08
CA ILE A 148 -3.47 32.43 9.44
C ILE A 148 -2.86 32.79 8.09
N ILE A 149 -3.67 33.03 7.06
CA ILE A 149 -3.17 33.50 5.76
C ILE A 149 -2.92 35.02 5.83
N LEU A 150 -1.77 35.45 5.33
CA LEU A 150 -1.47 36.84 4.99
C LEU A 150 -1.63 37.05 3.49
N PHE A 151 -1.99 38.28 3.13
CA PHE A 151 -2.29 38.68 1.76
C PHE A 151 -1.45 39.89 1.35
N ARG A 152 -1.34 40.08 0.03
CA ARG A 152 -0.68 41.25 -0.57
C ARG A 152 -1.48 41.74 -1.79
N PRO A 153 -1.47 43.04 -2.12
CA PRO A 153 -2.05 43.51 -3.36
C PRO A 153 -1.19 43.06 -4.55
N GLY A 154 -1.82 42.85 -5.71
CA GLY A 154 -1.13 42.72 -6.99
C GLY A 154 -2.01 43.26 -8.13
N VAL A 155 -1.41 43.70 -9.23
CA VAL A 155 -2.15 44.24 -10.38
C VAL A 155 -2.92 43.12 -11.09
N ILE A 156 -4.17 43.40 -11.50
CA ILE A 156 -4.98 42.46 -12.30
C ILE A 156 -4.37 42.34 -13.71
N ALA A 157 -3.99 41.12 -14.10
CA ALA A 157 -3.40 40.86 -15.40
C ALA A 157 -4.40 41.14 -16.56
N GLY A 158 -3.96 41.95 -17.53
CA GLY A 158 -4.76 42.33 -18.70
C GLY A 158 -5.99 43.20 -18.39
N TRP A 159 -5.99 43.92 -17.26
CA TRP A 159 -7.15 44.70 -16.81
C TRP A 159 -7.71 45.67 -17.86
N GLN A 160 -6.86 46.23 -18.72
CA GLN A 160 -7.24 47.21 -19.75
C GLN A 160 -8.26 46.68 -20.77
N THR A 161 -8.37 45.35 -20.94
CA THR A 161 -9.34 44.71 -21.86
C THR A 161 -10.48 43.99 -21.14
N ARG A 162 -10.47 43.94 -19.80
CA ARG A 162 -11.53 43.29 -19.01
C ARG A 162 -12.76 44.21 -18.88
N THR A 163 -13.94 43.63 -19.07
CA THR A 163 -15.24 44.33 -19.04
C THR A 163 -16.21 43.81 -17.97
N LYS A 164 -15.75 42.82 -17.18
CA LYS A 164 -16.47 42.15 -16.08
C LYS A 164 -15.51 42.00 -14.89
N PRO A 165 -16.01 41.99 -13.65
CA PRO A 165 -15.17 41.78 -12.49
C PRO A 165 -14.52 40.39 -12.52
N VAL A 166 -13.32 40.29 -11.93
CA VAL A 166 -12.50 39.07 -11.87
C VAL A 166 -12.96 38.23 -10.68
N ARG A 167 -12.99 36.90 -10.74
CA ARG A 167 -13.30 36.10 -9.54
C ARG A 167 -12.24 36.28 -8.45
N GLY A 168 -12.68 36.29 -7.20
CA GLY A 168 -11.86 36.43 -5.99
C GLY A 168 -11.80 35.16 -5.16
N ARG A 169 -10.80 35.07 -4.26
CA ARG A 169 -10.58 33.92 -3.34
C ARG A 169 -10.80 34.30 -1.87
N PHE A 170 -10.53 35.56 -1.57
CA PHE A 170 -10.41 36.12 -0.23
C PHE A 170 -11.24 37.40 -0.16
N LEU A 171 -11.57 37.82 1.05
CA LEU A 171 -12.30 39.07 1.31
C LEU A 171 -11.41 40.00 2.13
N SER A 172 -11.29 41.24 1.68
CA SER A 172 -10.58 42.31 2.36
C SER A 172 -11.45 42.91 3.46
N GLY A 173 -10.84 43.19 4.61
CA GLY A 173 -11.50 43.89 5.71
C GLY A 173 -11.80 45.35 5.38
N HIS A 174 -10.94 46.02 4.60
CA HIS A 174 -11.03 47.46 4.36
C HIS A 174 -12.02 47.87 3.26
N PHE A 175 -12.50 46.93 2.45
CA PHE A 175 -13.35 47.18 1.28
C PHE A 175 -14.14 45.93 0.91
N LEU A 176 -15.46 45.99 1.14
CA LEU A 176 -16.40 44.91 0.81
C LEU A 176 -17.72 45.52 0.38
N PHE A 177 -18.20 45.19 -0.82
CA PHE A 177 -19.50 45.63 -1.33
C PHE A 177 -20.38 44.44 -1.73
N ALA A 178 -21.59 44.38 -1.19
CA ALA A 178 -22.52 43.26 -1.35
C ALA A 178 -23.99 43.70 -1.26
N PRO A 179 -24.96 42.88 -1.70
CA PRO A 179 -26.36 42.98 -1.26
C PRO A 179 -26.48 43.05 0.27
N GLY A 180 -27.44 43.85 0.75
CA GLY A 180 -27.63 44.12 2.18
C GLY A 180 -27.86 42.90 3.08
N SER A 181 -28.40 41.80 2.52
CA SER A 181 -28.57 40.52 3.23
C SER A 181 -27.26 39.91 3.73
N PHE A 182 -26.10 40.38 3.26
CA PHE A 182 -24.78 39.99 3.79
C PHE A 182 -24.65 40.26 5.30
N VAL A 183 -25.28 41.33 5.81
CA VAL A 183 -25.21 41.71 7.24
C VAL A 183 -25.89 40.65 8.13
N GLU A 184 -26.99 40.07 7.65
CA GLU A 184 -27.73 39.02 8.35
C GLU A 184 -27.07 37.63 8.16
N ASP A 185 -26.63 37.32 6.95
CA ASP A 185 -25.96 36.05 6.63
C ASP A 185 -24.60 35.91 7.36
N VAL A 186 -23.78 36.96 7.36
CA VAL A 186 -22.38 36.90 7.78
C VAL A 186 -22.03 38.02 8.77
N PRO A 187 -22.64 38.04 9.98
CA PRO A 187 -22.40 39.10 10.96
C PRO A 187 -20.93 39.11 11.41
N TYR A 188 -20.38 40.30 11.62
CA TYR A 188 -19.02 40.47 12.13
C TYR A 188 -18.87 39.87 13.55
N ASP A 189 -17.81 39.10 13.77
CA ASP A 189 -17.53 38.49 15.09
C ASP A 189 -16.81 39.53 15.99
N PRO A 190 -17.46 40.01 17.07
CA PRO A 190 -16.89 41.05 17.94
C PRO A 190 -15.79 40.52 18.86
N ALA A 191 -15.55 39.20 18.92
CA ALA A 191 -14.46 38.59 19.67
C ALA A 191 -13.16 38.45 18.86
N LEU A 192 -13.19 38.81 17.56
CA LEU A 192 -11.97 39.02 16.79
C LEU A 192 -11.43 40.43 17.03
N TYR A 193 -10.13 40.62 16.79
CA TYR A 193 -9.44 41.89 17.04
C TYR A 193 -9.04 42.57 15.72
N PHE A 194 -8.16 41.93 14.95
CA PHE A 194 -7.66 42.43 13.66
C PHE A 194 -7.11 41.28 12.80
N THR A 195 -6.01 40.65 13.21
CA THR A 195 -5.36 39.59 12.41
C THR A 195 -6.25 38.37 12.25
N GLY A 196 -6.52 38.00 10.99
CA GLY A 196 -7.29 36.82 10.61
C GLY A 196 -8.77 37.07 10.35
N GLU A 197 -9.30 38.28 10.58
CA GLU A 197 -10.70 38.60 10.26
C GLU A 197 -11.04 38.26 8.81
N GLU A 198 -10.16 38.63 7.89
CA GLU A 198 -10.34 38.55 6.43
C GLU A 198 -10.53 37.12 5.94
N ILE A 199 -9.68 36.20 6.42
CA ILE A 199 -9.76 34.79 6.03
C ILE A 199 -10.97 34.10 6.68
N THR A 200 -11.32 34.46 7.92
CA THR A 200 -12.56 33.94 8.53
C THR A 200 -13.80 34.46 7.82
N LEU A 201 -13.83 35.74 7.43
CA LEU A 201 -14.94 36.34 6.69
C LEU A 201 -15.11 35.67 5.33
N ALA A 202 -14.01 35.39 4.61
CA ALA A 202 -14.03 34.65 3.36
C ALA A 202 -14.59 33.22 3.53
N VAL A 203 -14.10 32.43 4.49
CA VAL A 203 -14.62 31.08 4.74
C VAL A 203 -16.12 31.12 5.09
N ARG A 204 -16.53 32.02 5.99
CA ARG A 204 -17.92 32.15 6.45
C ARG A 204 -18.84 32.59 5.30
N ALA A 205 -18.47 33.64 4.57
CA ALA A 205 -19.26 34.08 3.42
C ALA A 205 -19.37 32.97 2.35
N PHE A 206 -18.29 32.26 2.06
CA PHE A 206 -18.33 31.18 1.07
C PHE A 206 -19.30 30.06 1.50
N THR A 207 -19.24 29.64 2.76
CA THR A 207 -20.12 28.58 3.30
C THR A 207 -21.58 29.02 3.44
N HIS A 208 -21.86 30.33 3.48
CA HIS A 208 -23.20 30.94 3.36
C HIS A 208 -23.70 31.15 1.90
N GLY A 209 -22.91 30.73 0.90
CA GLY A 209 -23.27 30.76 -0.52
C GLY A 209 -22.88 32.04 -1.27
N TRP A 210 -22.02 32.89 -0.71
CA TRP A 210 -21.55 34.12 -1.35
C TRP A 210 -20.39 33.90 -2.32
N ASP A 211 -20.46 34.45 -3.53
CA ASP A 211 -19.40 34.37 -4.54
C ASP A 211 -18.55 35.64 -4.55
N PHE A 212 -17.23 35.49 -4.68
CA PHE A 212 -16.29 36.60 -4.56
C PHE A 212 -15.81 37.10 -5.92
N PHE A 213 -15.72 38.41 -6.02
CA PHE A 213 -15.35 39.14 -7.23
C PHE A 213 -14.49 40.36 -6.87
N GLN A 214 -13.71 40.82 -7.84
CA GLN A 214 -12.74 41.91 -7.70
C GLN A 214 -12.99 42.92 -8.83
N PRO A 215 -13.10 44.24 -8.56
CA PRO A 215 -13.35 45.24 -9.60
C PRO A 215 -12.27 45.19 -10.70
N CYS A 216 -12.67 45.15 -11.98
CA CYS A 216 -11.73 45.16 -13.10
C CYS A 216 -11.30 46.57 -13.55
N GLU A 217 -11.81 47.61 -12.87
CA GLU A 217 -11.35 49.00 -12.99
C GLU A 217 -11.22 49.62 -11.58
N VAL A 218 -10.47 50.72 -11.46
CA VAL A 218 -10.32 51.43 -10.18
C VAL A 218 -11.66 52.08 -9.80
N VAL A 219 -12.09 51.85 -8.56
CA VAL A 219 -13.36 52.34 -7.99
C VAL A 219 -13.15 53.24 -6.78
N ALA A 220 -12.05 53.02 -6.05
CA ALA A 220 -11.61 53.78 -4.90
C ALA A 220 -10.12 53.52 -4.67
N TRP A 221 -9.51 54.29 -3.77
CA TRP A 221 -8.13 54.17 -3.33
C TRP A 221 -8.06 54.11 -1.80
N HIS A 222 -7.05 53.43 -1.28
CA HIS A 222 -6.77 53.28 0.16
C HIS A 222 -5.39 53.84 0.52
N GLU A 223 -5.26 54.37 1.74
CA GLU A 223 -4.03 54.97 2.25
C GLU A 223 -3.21 53.97 3.08
N TYR A 224 -2.06 53.53 2.56
CA TYR A 224 -1.24 52.48 3.19
C TYR A 224 -0.05 53.00 4.02
N THR A 225 0.43 54.22 3.79
CA THR A 225 1.66 54.74 4.43
C THR A 225 1.48 54.98 5.93
N ARG A 226 0.27 55.38 6.35
CA ARG A 226 -0.07 55.73 7.74
C ARG A 226 0.83 56.85 8.30
N ALA A 227 1.47 57.64 7.44
CA ALA A 227 2.55 58.56 7.81
C ALA A 227 2.07 59.74 8.68
N TYR A 228 0.85 60.23 8.46
CA TYR A 228 0.21 61.29 9.25
C TYR A 228 -0.46 60.77 10.55
N ARG A 229 -0.44 59.46 10.81
CA ARG A 229 -1.22 58.85 11.90
C ARG A 229 -0.32 58.31 13.03
N PRO A 230 -0.09 59.10 14.09
CA PRO A 230 0.67 58.64 15.26
C PRO A 230 -0.11 57.60 16.06
N HIS A 231 -1.44 57.74 16.12
CA HIS A 231 -2.34 56.92 16.92
C HIS A 231 -2.83 55.69 16.17
N LYS A 232 -2.71 54.54 16.84
CA LYS A 232 -3.06 53.19 16.37
C LYS A 232 -3.47 52.39 17.59
N HIS A 233 -4.43 51.48 17.48
CA HIS A 233 -4.92 50.70 18.62
C HIS A 233 -3.78 49.98 19.37
N TRP A 234 -2.83 49.38 18.65
CA TRP A 234 -1.65 48.73 19.26
C TRP A 234 -0.54 49.69 19.75
N THR A 235 -0.61 50.99 19.42
CA THR A 235 0.23 52.02 20.04
C THR A 235 -0.40 52.49 21.35
N ASP A 236 -1.72 52.73 21.33
CA ASP A 236 -2.43 53.40 22.41
C ASP A 236 -2.93 52.43 23.51
N HIS A 237 -3.32 51.19 23.16
CA HIS A 237 -3.93 50.23 24.10
C HIS A 237 -2.91 49.40 24.89
N HIS A 238 -2.22 50.09 25.80
CA HIS A 238 -1.30 49.52 26.79
C HIS A 238 -1.59 50.07 28.19
N LYS A 239 -1.15 49.37 29.25
CA LYS A 239 -1.44 49.77 30.66
C LYS A 239 -1.03 51.20 31.02
N GLY A 240 0.03 51.73 30.40
CA GLY A 240 0.48 53.12 30.60
C GLY A 240 -0.57 54.19 30.27
N ASN A 241 -1.59 53.84 29.49
CA ASN A 241 -2.69 54.72 29.07
C ASN A 241 -4.01 54.42 29.80
N GLN A 242 -3.94 53.79 30.98
CA GLN A 242 -5.11 53.42 31.80
C GLN A 242 -6.03 52.36 31.17
N ILE A 243 -5.49 51.57 30.23
CA ILE A 243 -6.21 50.50 29.54
C ILE A 243 -6.08 49.17 30.30
N GLU A 244 -7.20 48.55 30.63
CA GLU A 244 -7.25 47.30 31.41
C GLU A 244 -6.70 46.09 30.63
N THR A 245 -7.26 45.82 29.44
CA THR A 245 -6.83 44.72 28.57
C THR A 245 -6.00 45.25 27.41
N GLU A 246 -4.70 44.93 27.44
CA GLU A 246 -3.73 45.42 26.46
C GLU A 246 -3.93 44.78 25.07
N TRP A 247 -3.58 45.51 24.02
CA TRP A 247 -3.83 45.11 22.62
C TRP A 247 -3.30 43.71 22.30
N HIS A 248 -2.13 43.35 22.81
CA HIS A 248 -1.47 42.07 22.55
C HIS A 248 -2.22 40.88 23.18
N GLN A 249 -2.97 41.12 24.25
CA GLN A 249 -3.81 40.11 24.90
C GLN A 249 -5.07 39.86 24.06
N ARG A 250 -5.67 40.93 23.51
CA ARG A 250 -6.81 40.85 22.57
C ARG A 250 -6.42 40.16 21.27
N ASP A 251 -5.27 40.53 20.70
CA ASP A 251 -4.71 39.93 19.49
C ASP A 251 -4.39 38.44 19.68
N ALA A 252 -3.80 38.05 20.83
CA ALA A 252 -3.55 36.64 21.15
C ALA A 252 -4.85 35.82 21.24
N GLN A 253 -5.87 36.31 21.96
CA GLN A 253 -7.18 35.65 22.06
C GLN A 253 -7.89 35.56 20.69
N SER A 254 -7.81 36.63 19.88
CA SER A 254 -8.31 36.64 18.50
C SER A 254 -7.63 35.58 17.64
N LYS A 255 -6.29 35.51 17.68
CA LYS A 255 -5.52 34.51 16.91
C LYS A 255 -5.80 33.07 17.34
N GLU A 256 -5.96 32.82 18.63
CA GLU A 256 -6.40 31.52 19.15
C GLU A 256 -7.79 31.14 18.64
N ARG A 257 -8.74 32.09 18.62
CA ARG A 257 -10.09 31.91 18.09
C ARG A 257 -10.08 31.60 16.58
N VAL A 258 -9.31 32.36 15.79
CA VAL A 258 -9.12 32.11 14.35
C VAL A 258 -8.49 30.73 14.12
N GLY A 259 -7.44 30.38 14.87
CA GLY A 259 -6.79 29.08 14.76
C GLY A 259 -7.75 27.93 15.03
N ARG A 260 -8.55 28.00 16.11
CA ARG A 260 -9.58 27.00 16.42
C ARG A 260 -10.62 26.87 15.31
N PHE A 261 -11.11 27.97 14.76
CA PHE A 261 -12.09 27.97 13.66
C PHE A 261 -11.53 27.36 12.37
N LEU A 262 -10.27 27.66 12.02
CA LEU A 262 -9.62 27.11 10.81
C LEU A 262 -9.15 25.65 10.97
N GLU A 263 -8.99 25.16 12.20
CA GLU A 263 -8.68 23.74 12.47
C GLU A 263 -9.95 22.88 12.64
N ASN A 264 -11.00 23.43 13.26
CA ASN A 264 -12.28 22.77 13.52
C ASN A 264 -13.44 23.74 13.22
N PRO A 265 -13.89 23.82 11.96
CA PRO A 265 -14.95 24.74 11.55
C PRO A 265 -16.31 24.30 12.11
N GLU A 266 -16.88 25.11 12.99
CA GLU A 266 -18.22 24.92 13.56
C GLU A 266 -19.29 25.64 12.73
N ILE A 267 -20.50 25.09 12.65
CA ILE A 267 -21.67 25.78 12.07
C ILE A 267 -22.32 26.65 13.15
N GLY A 268 -22.64 27.91 12.83
CA GLY A 268 -23.31 28.82 13.76
C GLY A 268 -23.20 30.29 13.35
N ARG A 269 -23.75 31.20 14.16
CA ARG A 269 -23.82 32.65 13.86
C ARG A 269 -22.47 33.27 13.49
N PHE A 270 -21.40 32.89 14.18
CA PHE A 270 -20.02 33.31 13.89
C PHE A 270 -19.16 32.19 13.28
N GLY A 271 -19.81 31.10 12.84
CA GLY A 271 -19.19 29.94 12.21
C GLY A 271 -19.51 29.86 10.72
N CYS A 272 -19.37 28.66 10.17
CA CYS A 272 -19.70 28.33 8.78
C CYS A 272 -21.22 28.28 8.55
N GLY A 273 -21.61 28.55 7.31
CA GLY A 273 -22.94 28.28 6.79
C GLY A 273 -23.10 26.84 6.31
N SER A 274 -24.31 26.51 5.84
CA SER A 274 -24.67 25.18 5.34
C SER A 274 -24.90 25.10 3.82
N ALA A 275 -24.63 26.18 3.08
CA ALA A 275 -24.87 26.23 1.63
C ALA A 275 -23.70 25.62 0.83
N ARG A 276 -22.47 25.75 1.36
CA ARG A 276 -21.24 25.08 0.91
C ARG A 276 -20.40 24.72 2.12
N THR A 277 -19.55 23.71 2.00
CA THR A 277 -18.70 23.19 3.08
C THR A 277 -17.36 23.92 3.19
N PHE A 278 -16.69 23.76 4.33
CA PHE A 278 -15.32 24.25 4.53
C PHE A 278 -14.32 23.59 3.58
N ALA A 279 -14.48 22.30 3.29
CA ALA A 279 -13.64 21.57 2.34
C ALA A 279 -13.81 22.08 0.90
N GLU A 280 -15.03 22.43 0.49
CA GLU A 280 -15.27 23.10 -0.80
C GLU A 280 -14.61 24.49 -0.86
N TYR A 281 -14.50 25.22 0.26
CA TYR A 281 -13.71 26.45 0.30
C TYR A 281 -12.20 26.17 0.15
N GLU A 282 -11.64 25.19 0.88
CA GLU A 282 -10.23 24.79 0.74
C GLU A 282 -9.91 24.39 -0.71
N ALA A 283 -10.79 23.62 -1.35
CA ALA A 283 -10.68 23.25 -2.77
C ALA A 283 -10.81 24.47 -3.70
N PHE A 284 -11.83 25.32 -3.53
CA PHE A 284 -12.07 26.53 -4.33
C PHE A 284 -10.88 27.49 -4.28
N ALA A 285 -10.39 27.79 -3.07
CA ALA A 285 -9.30 28.70 -2.82
C ALA A 285 -7.92 28.08 -3.10
N GLY A 286 -7.82 26.75 -3.15
CA GLY A 286 -6.57 26.02 -3.36
C GLY A 286 -5.62 26.11 -2.17
N VAL A 287 -6.15 26.03 -0.95
CA VAL A 287 -5.39 26.13 0.29
C VAL A 287 -5.75 24.97 1.21
N SER A 288 -4.80 24.53 2.02
CA SER A 288 -5.09 23.66 3.16
C SER A 288 -4.67 24.37 4.44
N PHE A 289 -5.64 24.69 5.29
CA PHE A 289 -5.41 25.27 6.62
C PHE A 289 -4.72 24.28 7.54
N ARG A 290 -5.20 23.02 7.54
CA ARG A 290 -4.62 21.92 8.34
C ARG A 290 -3.14 21.68 8.03
N ARG A 291 -2.75 21.70 6.76
CA ARG A 291 -1.35 21.52 6.33
C ARG A 291 -0.56 22.83 6.24
N ARG A 292 -1.22 23.99 6.23
CA ARG A 292 -0.65 25.32 5.99
C ARG A 292 0.12 25.35 4.66
N ARG A 293 -0.60 25.01 3.59
CA ARG A 293 -0.10 24.97 2.21
C ARG A 293 -1.07 25.67 1.27
N ALA A 294 -0.55 26.20 0.16
CA ALA A 294 -1.32 26.69 -0.97
C ALA A 294 -0.86 25.96 -2.24
N GLN A 295 -1.78 25.69 -3.15
CA GLN A 295 -1.43 25.09 -4.45
C GLN A 295 -0.65 26.11 -5.30
N PRO A 296 0.24 25.65 -6.21
CA PRO A 296 0.96 26.53 -7.14
C PRO A 296 0.01 27.44 -7.95
N TYR A 297 -1.17 26.95 -8.32
CA TYR A 297 -2.20 27.75 -9.02
C TYR A 297 -2.64 28.99 -8.21
N THR A 298 -2.75 28.86 -6.88
CA THR A 298 -3.07 29.96 -5.95
C THR A 298 -1.85 30.86 -5.69
N GLN A 299 -0.66 30.27 -5.55
CA GLN A 299 0.61 31.00 -5.38
C GLN A 299 0.99 31.81 -6.63
N ASN A 300 0.59 31.35 -7.82
CA ASN A 300 0.75 32.04 -9.10
C ASN A 300 -0.39 33.04 -9.40
N HIS A 301 -1.26 33.31 -8.43
CA HIS A 301 -2.27 34.37 -8.46
C HIS A 301 -3.33 34.22 -9.58
N LEU A 302 -3.62 32.98 -9.97
CA LEU A 302 -4.58 32.64 -11.03
C LEU A 302 -6.04 32.68 -10.52
N GLU A 303 -6.96 32.95 -11.45
CA GLU A 303 -8.39 33.20 -11.18
C GLU A 303 -9.12 31.90 -10.74
N PRO A 304 -9.87 31.88 -9.62
CA PRO A 304 -10.54 30.68 -9.11
C PRO A 304 -11.77 30.27 -9.95
N PRO A 305 -12.22 28.99 -9.85
CA PRO A 305 -11.80 27.94 -8.91
C PRO A 305 -10.43 27.34 -9.24
N ASN A 306 -9.79 26.68 -8.27
CA ASN A 306 -8.61 25.86 -8.58
C ASN A 306 -8.95 24.63 -9.42
N PRO A 307 -7.98 24.11 -10.19
CA PRO A 307 -8.08 22.79 -10.78
C PRO A 307 -8.24 21.73 -9.69
N THR A 308 -8.99 20.67 -10.00
CA THR A 308 -9.17 19.54 -9.11
C THR A 308 -7.86 18.76 -8.97
N GLU A 309 -7.41 18.57 -7.74
CA GLU A 309 -6.22 17.82 -7.36
C GLU A 309 -6.62 16.69 -6.40
N LEU A 310 -5.79 15.65 -6.30
CA LEU A 310 -5.99 14.60 -5.30
C LEU A 310 -5.88 15.16 -3.86
N ASP A 311 -6.67 14.63 -2.93
CA ASP A 311 -6.82 15.12 -1.54
C ASP A 311 -5.48 15.26 -0.77
N ASP A 312 -4.47 14.48 -1.14
CA ASP A 312 -3.13 14.48 -0.54
C ASP A 312 -2.16 15.50 -1.17
N TRP A 313 -2.60 16.39 -2.07
CA TRP A 313 -1.72 17.38 -2.71
C TRP A 313 -0.89 18.18 -1.69
N ALA A 314 -1.50 18.58 -0.57
CA ALA A 314 -0.84 19.33 0.49
C ALA A 314 0.15 18.50 1.32
N ASP A 315 0.05 17.17 1.26
CA ASP A 315 1.04 16.23 1.80
C ASP A 315 2.18 15.94 0.81
N ARG A 316 1.99 16.18 -0.50
CA ARG A 316 3.04 16.12 -1.54
C ARG A 316 3.93 17.37 -1.58
N VAL A 317 3.43 18.53 -1.14
CA VAL A 317 4.17 19.81 -1.20
C VAL A 317 5.33 19.85 -0.19
N ALA A 318 6.54 19.63 -0.70
CA ALA A 318 7.79 19.79 0.04
C ALA A 318 8.38 21.20 -0.16
N ARG A 319 9.11 21.68 0.84
CA ARG A 319 9.96 22.87 0.72
C ARG A 319 11.34 22.44 0.21
N TYR A 320 11.84 23.17 -0.77
CA TYR A 320 13.17 23.00 -1.34
C TYR A 320 13.94 24.32 -1.17
N ASP A 321 15.10 24.27 -0.55
CA ASP A 321 16.03 25.38 -0.42
C ASP A 321 17.37 25.00 -1.09
N PHE A 322 17.86 25.86 -1.96
CA PHE A 322 19.03 25.65 -2.81
C PHE A 322 20.09 26.73 -2.60
N GLU A 323 21.35 26.31 -2.60
CA GLU A 323 22.49 27.17 -2.87
C GLU A 323 23.13 26.68 -4.17
N ILE A 324 22.91 27.43 -5.25
CA ILE A 324 23.41 27.11 -6.59
C ILE A 324 24.81 27.75 -6.75
N PRO A 325 25.89 26.96 -6.88
CA PRO A 325 27.19 27.48 -7.29
C PRO A 325 27.18 27.75 -8.81
N ILE A 326 27.62 28.94 -9.19
CA ILE A 326 27.79 29.36 -10.59
C ILE A 326 29.21 29.90 -10.72
N GLU A 327 30.06 29.26 -11.51
CA GLU A 327 31.40 29.78 -11.77
C GLU A 327 31.29 31.07 -12.61
N ARG A 328 32.04 32.12 -12.25
CA ARG A 328 32.01 33.40 -12.99
C ARG A 328 32.36 33.24 -14.46
N SER A 329 33.17 32.25 -14.80
CA SER A 329 33.55 31.87 -16.17
C SER A 329 32.39 31.25 -16.99
N GLN A 330 31.29 30.82 -16.35
CA GLN A 330 30.09 30.31 -17.02
C GLN A 330 29.10 31.43 -17.40
N LEU A 331 29.29 32.66 -16.91
CA LEU A 331 28.41 33.78 -17.24
C LEU A 331 28.68 34.28 -18.66
N PRO A 332 27.66 34.44 -19.52
CA PRO A 332 27.85 35.00 -20.85
C PRO A 332 28.24 36.48 -20.80
N GLU A 333 28.96 36.93 -21.83
CA GLU A 333 29.39 38.32 -21.94
C GLU A 333 28.19 39.27 -21.94
N GLY A 334 28.24 40.29 -21.07
CA GLY A 334 27.12 41.21 -20.86
C GLY A 334 26.10 40.79 -19.79
N ALA A 335 26.20 39.60 -19.18
CA ALA A 335 25.28 39.18 -18.12
C ALA A 335 25.20 40.18 -16.94
N ALA A 336 26.31 40.83 -16.59
CA ALA A 336 26.37 41.85 -15.54
C ALA A 336 25.55 43.13 -15.84
N ALA A 337 25.23 43.38 -17.12
CA ALA A 337 24.46 44.53 -17.59
C ALA A 337 23.01 44.15 -18.00
N ALA A 338 22.59 42.91 -17.72
CA ALA A 338 21.23 42.45 -17.99
C ALA A 338 20.17 43.28 -17.23
N ALA A 339 18.98 43.41 -17.80
CA ALA A 339 17.83 43.99 -17.14
C ALA A 339 17.35 43.12 -15.96
N PHE A 340 17.34 41.80 -16.17
CA PHE A 340 17.10 40.78 -15.17
C PHE A 340 17.75 39.45 -15.59
N TRP A 341 17.93 38.53 -14.64
CA TRP A 341 18.24 37.12 -14.95
C TRP A 341 17.00 36.29 -14.67
N TYR A 342 16.47 35.60 -15.68
CA TYR A 342 15.50 34.54 -15.45
C TYR A 342 16.16 33.42 -14.64
N CYS A 343 15.46 32.90 -13.63
CA CYS A 343 15.92 31.74 -12.86
C CYS A 343 14.76 30.75 -12.69
N GLY A 344 14.78 29.66 -13.46
CA GLY A 344 13.75 28.63 -13.48
C GLY A 344 14.24 27.30 -12.93
N PHE A 345 13.39 26.60 -12.20
CA PHE A 345 13.60 25.23 -11.71
C PHE A 345 12.64 24.29 -12.43
N HIS A 346 13.14 23.14 -12.85
CA HIS A 346 12.42 22.20 -13.70
C HIS A 346 12.31 20.82 -13.06
N ASP A 347 11.20 20.12 -13.29
CA ASP A 347 11.01 18.71 -12.89
C ASP A 347 11.75 17.74 -13.83
N GLY A 348 11.62 16.43 -13.58
CA GLY A 348 12.24 15.38 -14.38
C GLY A 348 11.71 15.25 -15.82
N GLU A 349 10.68 16.01 -16.20
CA GLU A 349 10.13 16.11 -17.56
C GLU A 349 10.46 17.47 -18.22
N GLU A 350 11.48 18.17 -17.72
CA GLU A 350 11.90 19.54 -18.10
C GLU A 350 10.83 20.65 -17.92
N ARG A 351 9.71 20.38 -17.22
CA ARG A 351 8.67 21.40 -17.01
C ARG A 351 9.08 22.37 -15.94
N GLU A 352 8.95 23.68 -16.20
CA GLU A 352 9.15 24.73 -15.19
C GLU A 352 8.14 24.56 -14.04
N ILE A 353 8.64 24.29 -12.84
CA ILE A 353 7.84 24.14 -11.61
C ILE A 353 7.95 25.33 -10.67
N HIS A 354 9.00 26.14 -10.80
CA HIS A 354 9.17 27.38 -10.05
C HIS A 354 10.08 28.36 -10.80
N ARG A 355 9.83 29.66 -10.65
CA ARG A 355 10.61 30.75 -11.24
C ARG A 355 10.82 31.87 -10.23
N ALA A 356 12.07 32.33 -10.11
CA ALA A 356 12.50 33.32 -9.12
C ALA A 356 13.62 34.22 -9.68
N ASP A 357 13.25 35.04 -10.67
CA ASP A 357 14.14 35.95 -11.40
C ASP A 357 14.92 36.92 -10.48
N LEU A 358 16.09 37.35 -10.94
CA LEU A 358 16.95 38.32 -10.25
C LEU A 358 16.82 39.70 -10.89
N GLY A 359 16.54 40.72 -10.08
CA GLY A 359 16.61 42.13 -10.50
C GLY A 359 18.03 42.69 -10.46
N GLN A 360 18.25 43.87 -11.07
CA GLN A 360 19.58 44.48 -11.17
C GLN A 360 20.32 44.67 -9.83
N GLU A 361 19.62 44.98 -8.74
CA GLU A 361 20.27 45.17 -7.43
C GLU A 361 20.83 43.85 -6.87
N GLU A 362 20.08 42.75 -7.01
CA GLU A 362 20.53 41.42 -6.61
C GLU A 362 21.71 40.96 -7.49
N ILE A 363 21.63 41.18 -8.81
CA ILE A 363 22.73 40.87 -9.75
C ILE A 363 24.01 41.63 -9.36
N ARG A 364 23.92 42.95 -9.10
CA ARG A 364 25.07 43.76 -8.65
C ARG A 364 25.63 43.26 -7.32
N SER A 365 24.76 42.93 -6.36
CA SER A 365 25.18 42.40 -5.05
C SER A 365 25.94 41.08 -5.20
N LEU A 366 25.39 40.11 -5.94
CA LEU A 366 26.03 38.80 -6.17
C LEU A 366 27.38 38.94 -6.89
N LEU A 367 27.46 39.83 -7.89
CA LEU A 367 28.70 40.06 -8.63
C LEU A 367 29.77 40.81 -7.82
N SER A 368 29.40 41.58 -6.80
CA SER A 368 30.34 42.25 -5.88
C SER A 368 30.96 41.33 -4.82
N ALA A 369 30.38 40.16 -4.55
CA ALA A 369 30.93 39.20 -3.59
C ALA A 369 32.18 38.51 -4.18
N GLY A 370 33.37 38.86 -3.69
CA GLY A 370 34.64 38.36 -4.22
C GLY A 370 34.80 36.83 -4.18
N GLY A 371 35.62 36.29 -5.08
CA GLY A 371 35.82 34.86 -5.31
C GLY A 371 35.29 34.41 -6.68
N ASP A 372 35.76 33.26 -7.17
CA ASP A 372 35.49 32.78 -8.54
C ASP A 372 34.07 32.20 -8.71
N THR A 373 33.47 31.65 -7.65
CA THR A 373 32.11 31.08 -7.64
C THR A 373 31.08 32.04 -7.02
N ILE A 374 29.99 32.30 -7.73
CA ILE A 374 28.79 32.97 -7.22
C ILE A 374 27.88 31.95 -6.55
N ARG A 375 27.31 32.28 -5.38
CA ARG A 375 26.37 31.41 -4.64
C ARG A 375 24.96 32.00 -4.66
N LEU A 376 24.12 31.52 -5.59
CA LEU A 376 22.74 31.96 -5.73
C LEU A 376 21.83 31.15 -4.80
N ARG A 377 21.21 31.79 -3.81
CA ARG A 377 20.24 31.13 -2.91
C ARG A 377 18.80 31.29 -3.39
N ARG A 378 18.04 30.21 -3.39
CA ARG A 378 16.61 30.18 -3.76
C ARG A 378 15.86 29.17 -2.91
N GLY A 379 14.61 29.47 -2.54
CA GLY A 379 13.80 28.56 -1.73
C GLY A 379 12.32 28.66 -2.10
N PHE A 380 11.67 27.52 -2.32
CA PHE A 380 10.27 27.45 -2.73
C PHE A 380 9.58 26.16 -2.26
N GLU A 381 8.26 26.17 -2.23
CA GLU A 381 7.45 24.96 -1.99
C GLU A 381 6.94 24.41 -3.33
N SER A 382 6.98 23.08 -3.50
CA SER A 382 6.49 22.40 -4.71
C SER A 382 6.01 20.98 -4.41
N ALA A 383 4.96 20.53 -5.10
CA ALA A 383 4.52 19.13 -5.10
C ALA A 383 5.35 18.24 -6.04
N ARG A 384 6.19 18.86 -6.88
CA ARG A 384 7.10 18.19 -7.83
C ARG A 384 8.54 18.43 -7.44
N GLU A 385 9.36 17.40 -7.60
CA GLU A 385 10.77 17.42 -7.25
C GLU A 385 11.60 18.15 -8.34
N PRO A 386 12.30 19.25 -8.02
CA PRO A 386 13.21 19.90 -8.97
C PRO A 386 14.40 19.01 -9.28
N ARG A 387 14.73 18.88 -10.57
CA ARG A 387 15.84 18.07 -11.08
C ARG A 387 16.91 18.89 -11.77
N SER A 388 16.55 20.01 -12.39
CA SER A 388 17.49 20.96 -12.94
C SER A 388 17.07 22.40 -12.62
N TRP A 389 18.05 23.29 -12.68
CA TRP A 389 17.86 24.72 -12.66
C TRP A 389 18.41 25.31 -13.95
N SER A 390 17.88 26.46 -14.34
CA SER A 390 18.41 27.21 -15.47
C SER A 390 18.38 28.70 -15.21
N LEU A 391 19.42 29.38 -15.69
CA LEU A 391 19.64 30.79 -15.49
C LEU A 391 19.86 31.45 -16.86
N TRP A 392 19.05 32.45 -17.18
CA TRP A 392 19.00 33.03 -18.52
C TRP A 392 18.99 34.57 -18.44
N PRO A 393 20.13 35.24 -18.66
CA PRO A 393 20.20 36.70 -18.64
C PRO A 393 19.44 37.34 -19.81
N CYS A 394 18.67 38.39 -19.53
CA CYS A 394 17.93 39.16 -20.54
C CYS A 394 18.47 40.60 -20.60
N ALA A 395 19.00 41.03 -21.76
CA ALA A 395 19.51 42.38 -21.98
C ALA A 395 18.38 43.44 -22.03
N PRO A 396 18.68 44.74 -21.84
CA PRO A 396 17.69 45.83 -21.82
C PRO A 396 16.73 45.87 -23.03
N GLU A 397 17.16 45.42 -24.20
CA GLU A 397 16.36 45.36 -25.44
C GLU A 397 15.51 44.07 -25.54
N ALA A 398 15.25 43.38 -24.42
CA ALA A 398 14.61 42.06 -24.34
C ALA A 398 15.34 40.93 -25.11
N ARG A 399 16.63 41.12 -25.42
CA ARG A 399 17.47 40.11 -26.08
C ARG A 399 18.03 39.14 -25.04
N TRP A 400 17.69 37.87 -25.16
CA TRP A 400 18.27 36.82 -24.33
C TRP A 400 19.75 36.56 -24.68
N LEU A 401 20.59 36.36 -23.66
CA LEU A 401 21.98 35.89 -23.81
C LEU A 401 22.01 34.35 -23.78
N ASP A 402 23.18 33.73 -23.66
CA ASP A 402 23.26 32.26 -23.55
C ASP A 402 22.65 31.76 -22.24
N LYS A 403 21.98 30.59 -22.31
CA LYS A 403 21.27 29.97 -21.19
C LYS A 403 22.20 29.02 -20.44
N ILE A 404 22.44 29.30 -19.16
CA ILE A 404 23.15 28.41 -18.25
C ILE A 404 22.14 27.38 -17.71
N ARG A 405 22.55 26.12 -17.59
CA ARG A 405 21.79 25.06 -16.91
C ARG A 405 22.70 24.31 -15.96
N GLY A 406 22.12 23.75 -14.90
CA GLY A 406 22.80 22.79 -14.02
C GLY A 406 21.81 21.83 -13.39
N GLU A 407 22.33 20.72 -12.87
CA GLU A 407 21.52 19.78 -12.11
C GLU A 407 21.24 20.29 -10.69
N VAL A 408 20.13 19.84 -10.12
CA VAL A 408 19.77 20.06 -8.73
C VAL A 408 20.15 18.83 -7.93
N HIS A 409 21.27 18.90 -7.21
CA HIS A 409 21.61 17.88 -6.22
C HIS A 409 20.82 18.14 -4.93
N ILE A 410 19.66 17.50 -4.80
CA ILE A 410 18.90 17.55 -3.55
C ILE A 410 19.65 16.74 -2.49
N HIS A 411 20.42 17.42 -1.65
CA HIS A 411 20.85 16.87 -0.38
C HIS A 411 19.62 16.61 0.49
N ARG A 412 19.12 15.36 0.47
CA ARG A 412 18.18 14.84 1.46
C ARG A 412 18.97 14.18 2.61
N PRO A 413 19.21 14.86 3.75
CA PRO A 413 19.69 14.20 4.97
C PRO A 413 18.54 13.40 5.61
N ALA A 414 18.03 12.40 4.90
CA ALA A 414 16.82 11.67 5.28
C ALA A 414 16.74 10.33 4.51
N VAL A 415 17.57 9.37 4.86
CA VAL A 415 17.50 8.01 4.27
C VAL A 415 16.53 7.11 5.07
N THR A 416 16.33 7.42 6.36
CA THR A 416 15.50 6.70 7.33
C THR A 416 14.42 7.59 7.93
N THR A 417 13.17 7.12 7.98
CA THR A 417 12.09 7.68 8.80
C THR A 417 12.00 6.92 10.12
N PHE A 418 12.07 7.63 11.25
CA PHE A 418 11.80 7.07 12.57
C PHE A 418 10.30 7.07 12.88
N VAL A 419 9.84 6.06 13.63
CA VAL A 419 8.46 5.95 14.11
C VAL A 419 8.47 5.66 15.61
N THR A 420 7.64 6.37 16.37
CA THR A 420 7.56 6.23 17.83
C THR A 420 6.14 6.46 18.33
N ALA A 421 5.87 6.15 19.60
CA ALA A 421 4.60 6.44 20.24
C ALA A 421 4.75 6.83 21.71
N LEU A 422 3.94 7.78 22.18
CA LEU A 422 3.80 8.13 23.60
C LEU A 422 2.35 8.47 23.94
N LEU A 423 1.76 7.68 24.84
CA LEU A 423 0.43 7.90 25.41
C LEU A 423 0.50 7.76 26.94
N ASP A 424 -0.22 8.61 27.69
CA ASP A 424 -0.43 8.40 29.12
C ASP A 424 -1.52 7.35 29.38
N ILE A 425 -1.07 6.11 29.58
CA ILE A 425 -1.91 4.98 30.02
C ILE A 425 -2.00 4.87 31.55
N GLY A 426 -1.49 5.85 32.31
CA GLY A 426 -1.58 5.90 33.77
C GLY A 426 -0.65 4.97 34.52
N ARG A 427 0.54 4.68 33.96
CA ARG A 427 1.51 3.73 34.54
C ARG A 427 2.01 4.13 35.93
N GLU A 428 1.92 5.40 36.29
CA GLU A 428 2.23 5.91 37.63
C GLU A 428 1.31 5.39 38.74
N ARG A 429 0.09 4.93 38.40
CA ARG A 429 -0.89 4.39 39.36
C ARG A 429 -0.61 2.93 39.78
N LEU A 430 0.47 2.33 39.29
CA LEU A 430 0.88 0.97 39.64
C LEU A 430 1.71 0.95 40.94
N GLY A 431 1.91 -0.25 41.51
CA GLY A 431 2.79 -0.43 42.66
C GLY A 431 4.26 -0.06 42.36
N PRO A 432 5.09 0.24 43.39
CA PRO A 432 6.42 0.84 43.21
C PRO A 432 7.37 0.14 42.22
N ALA A 433 7.30 -1.19 42.09
CA ALA A 433 8.10 -1.94 41.12
C ALA A 433 7.84 -1.52 39.65
N PHE A 434 6.57 -1.28 39.30
CA PHE A 434 6.13 -1.00 37.93
C PHE A 434 5.73 0.45 37.67
N ALA A 435 5.54 1.24 38.73
CA ALA A 435 5.24 2.67 38.67
C ALA A 435 6.30 3.43 37.86
N ARG A 436 5.87 4.21 36.86
CA ARG A 436 6.72 5.14 36.12
C ARG A 436 5.88 6.39 35.84
N SER A 437 6.32 7.53 36.37
CA SER A 437 5.64 8.82 36.19
C SER A 437 5.66 9.26 34.72
N PHE A 438 4.55 9.80 34.21
CA PHE A 438 4.56 10.40 32.87
C PHE A 438 5.55 11.57 32.81
N ASP A 439 5.41 12.53 33.72
CA ASP A 439 6.26 13.73 33.78
C ASP A 439 7.69 13.47 34.28
N GLY A 440 7.85 12.61 35.29
CA GLY A 440 9.15 12.34 35.90
C GLY A 440 10.01 11.30 35.17
N HIS A 441 9.41 10.42 34.37
CA HIS A 441 10.12 9.35 33.67
C HIS A 441 9.96 9.43 32.15
N TYR A 442 8.75 9.43 31.60
CA TYR A 442 8.57 9.34 30.15
C TYR A 442 8.90 10.64 29.41
N ARG A 443 8.33 11.78 29.85
CA ARG A 443 8.54 13.10 29.26
C ARG A 443 10.02 13.44 29.04
N PRO A 444 10.94 13.30 30.02
CA PRO A 444 12.35 13.71 29.82
C PRO A 444 13.11 12.84 28.82
N ALA A 445 12.79 11.55 28.69
CA ALA A 445 13.39 10.71 27.67
C ALA A 445 12.84 11.00 26.27
N PHE A 446 11.53 11.25 26.18
CA PHE A 446 10.89 11.61 24.93
C PHE A 446 11.35 12.98 24.43
N GLU A 447 11.47 14.00 25.29
CA GLU A 447 12.06 15.31 24.95
C GLU A 447 13.49 15.18 24.38
N ARG A 448 14.31 14.25 24.90
CA ARG A 448 15.64 13.96 24.33
C ARG A 448 15.56 13.29 22.96
N LEU A 449 14.63 12.35 22.78
CA LEU A 449 14.41 11.67 21.49
C LEU A 449 13.84 12.63 20.43
N LEU A 450 13.05 13.62 20.83
CA LEU A 450 12.52 14.67 19.96
C LEU A 450 13.60 15.62 19.39
N ALA A 451 14.88 15.47 19.76
CA ALA A 451 15.96 16.22 19.14
C ALA A 451 16.64 15.50 17.93
N ILE A 452 16.25 14.26 17.58
CA ILE A 452 16.86 13.51 16.44
C ILE A 452 16.67 14.27 15.12
N ASP A 453 17.75 14.64 14.42
CA ASP A 453 17.63 15.38 13.14
C ASP A 453 17.41 14.43 11.94
N ALA A 454 16.23 13.82 11.91
CA ALA A 454 15.75 12.97 10.83
C ALA A 454 14.20 13.02 10.77
N PRO A 455 13.57 12.54 9.68
CA PRO A 455 12.11 12.45 9.62
C PRO A 455 11.53 11.57 10.72
N LEU A 456 10.50 12.06 11.42
CA LEU A 456 9.90 11.39 12.57
C LEU A 456 8.37 11.34 12.46
N VAL A 457 7.78 10.16 12.65
CA VAL A 457 6.35 10.00 12.89
C VAL A 457 6.11 9.63 14.34
N VAL A 458 5.22 10.36 15.01
CA VAL A 458 4.84 10.14 16.40
C VAL A 458 3.35 9.80 16.49
N TYR A 459 3.01 8.64 17.07
CA TYR A 459 1.65 8.34 17.51
C TYR A 459 1.46 8.85 18.95
N ALA A 460 0.62 9.86 19.15
CA ALA A 460 0.60 10.64 20.40
C ALA A 460 -0.83 10.96 20.86
N ASP A 461 -1.05 10.99 22.19
CA ASP A 461 -2.22 11.67 22.74
C ASP A 461 -2.05 13.21 22.70
N ARG A 462 -3.07 13.98 23.09
CA ARG A 462 -3.03 15.45 23.07
C ARG A 462 -1.91 16.06 23.93
N VAL A 463 -1.50 15.41 25.02
CA VAL A 463 -0.44 15.90 25.93
C VAL A 463 0.93 15.65 25.31
N ALA A 464 1.14 14.46 24.75
CA ALA A 464 2.34 14.11 24.02
C ALA A 464 2.46 14.90 22.69
N GLU A 465 1.36 15.17 21.98
CA GLU A 465 1.35 15.99 20.76
C GLU A 465 1.83 17.42 21.03
N ALA A 466 1.31 18.08 22.06
CA ALA A 466 1.75 19.42 22.45
C ALA A 466 3.27 19.45 22.76
N LEU A 467 3.80 18.34 23.29
CA LEU A 467 5.22 18.16 23.56
C LEU A 467 6.04 17.98 22.28
N VAL A 468 5.54 17.23 21.28
CA VAL A 468 6.19 17.13 19.96
C VAL A 468 6.34 18.50 19.32
N TRP A 469 5.26 19.28 19.26
CA TRP A 469 5.26 20.59 18.60
C TRP A 469 6.04 21.69 19.33
N LYS A 470 6.35 21.50 20.62
CA LYS A 470 7.29 22.34 21.37
C LYS A 470 8.75 22.16 20.92
N HIS A 471 9.11 20.95 20.47
CA HIS A 471 10.50 20.58 20.15
C HIS A 471 10.77 20.36 18.65
N ARG A 472 9.75 20.18 17.82
CA ARG A 472 9.89 19.81 16.40
C ARG A 472 9.00 20.62 15.47
N ASN A 473 9.42 20.70 14.21
CA ASN A 473 8.70 21.41 13.15
C ASN A 473 7.91 20.44 12.25
N ARG A 474 6.88 20.96 11.56
CA ARG A 474 5.99 20.17 10.68
C ARG A 474 6.64 19.76 9.33
N ALA A 475 7.86 20.20 9.00
CA ALA A 475 8.51 19.85 7.72
C ALA A 475 9.18 18.46 7.76
N ASN A 476 9.74 18.07 8.92
CA ASN A 476 10.33 16.74 9.12
C ASN A 476 9.58 15.88 10.16
N THR A 477 8.41 16.30 10.63
CA THR A 477 7.67 15.59 11.68
C THR A 477 6.17 15.51 11.38
N LYS A 478 5.58 14.31 11.48
CA LYS A 478 4.13 14.11 11.45
C LYS A 478 3.67 13.48 12.77
N VAL A 479 2.71 14.13 13.44
CA VAL A 479 1.98 13.52 14.56
C VAL A 479 0.72 12.86 14.03
N ILE A 480 0.47 11.63 14.47
CA ILE A 480 -0.77 10.91 14.29
C ILE A 480 -1.45 10.89 15.66
N PRO A 481 -2.59 11.57 15.84
CA PRO A 481 -3.28 11.55 17.12
C PRO A 481 -3.78 10.13 17.42
N VAL A 482 -3.53 9.66 18.65
CA VAL A 482 -4.05 8.38 19.16
C VAL A 482 -4.56 8.56 20.58
N SER A 483 -5.79 8.13 20.79
CA SER A 483 -6.47 8.05 22.07
C SER A 483 -6.52 6.61 22.60
N THR A 484 -6.71 6.44 23.90
CA THR A 484 -7.01 5.13 24.50
C THR A 484 -8.26 4.48 23.87
N GLY A 485 -9.26 5.28 23.49
CA GLY A 485 -10.45 4.83 22.79
C GLY A 485 -10.20 4.30 21.37
N GLU A 486 -9.06 4.62 20.73
CA GLU A 486 -8.66 4.01 19.44
C GLU A 486 -8.01 2.64 19.63
N LEU A 487 -7.31 2.44 20.75
CA LEU A 487 -6.82 1.12 21.14
C LEU A 487 -7.98 0.18 21.48
N GLU A 488 -9.05 0.70 22.09
CA GLU A 488 -10.28 -0.03 22.40
C GLU A 488 -11.07 -0.49 21.16
N ARG A 489 -10.95 0.23 20.03
CA ARG A 489 -11.61 -0.13 18.76
C ARG A 489 -10.89 -1.22 17.95
N ARG A 490 -9.73 -1.71 18.40
CA ARG A 490 -9.00 -2.79 17.71
C ARG A 490 -9.72 -4.12 17.92
N SER A 491 -9.84 -4.93 16.86
CA SER A 491 -10.57 -6.21 16.85
C SER A 491 -10.13 -7.18 17.95
N TRP A 492 -8.85 -7.17 18.30
CA TRP A 492 -8.26 -8.01 19.35
C TRP A 492 -8.42 -7.47 20.78
N PHE A 493 -8.88 -6.23 20.98
CA PHE A 493 -9.02 -5.63 22.32
C PHE A 493 -9.93 -6.45 23.28
N PRO A 494 -11.11 -6.98 22.86
CA PRO A 494 -11.93 -7.83 23.71
C PRO A 494 -11.24 -9.15 24.12
N LEU A 495 -10.38 -9.71 23.25
CA LEU A 495 -9.60 -10.91 23.56
C LEU A 495 -8.55 -10.61 24.65
N VAL A 496 -7.85 -9.48 24.53
CA VAL A 496 -6.87 -8.98 25.51
C VAL A 496 -7.52 -8.72 26.87
N GLU A 497 -8.65 -7.99 26.90
CA GLU A 497 -9.42 -7.73 28.13
C GLU A 497 -9.86 -9.02 28.84
N ARG A 498 -10.22 -10.05 28.06
CA ARG A 498 -10.60 -11.37 28.56
C ARG A 498 -9.41 -12.12 29.15
N ILE A 499 -8.26 -12.17 28.46
CA ILE A 499 -7.09 -12.94 28.91
C ILE A 499 -6.46 -12.32 30.16
N ARG A 500 -6.23 -11.00 30.20
CA ARG A 500 -5.54 -10.35 31.33
C ARG A 500 -6.26 -10.45 32.68
N LYS A 501 -7.55 -10.82 32.66
CA LYS A 501 -8.41 -11.02 33.84
C LYS A 501 -8.50 -12.48 34.28
N ARG A 502 -8.03 -13.45 33.47
CA ARG A 502 -8.02 -14.89 33.83
C ARG A 502 -7.05 -15.17 34.97
N ALA A 503 -7.47 -16.03 35.90
CA ALA A 503 -6.64 -16.40 37.04
C ALA A 503 -5.39 -17.18 36.61
N GLU A 504 -5.54 -18.13 35.68
CA GLU A 504 -4.44 -18.99 35.23
C GLU A 504 -3.32 -18.15 34.59
N TRP A 505 -3.68 -17.28 33.65
CA TRP A 505 -2.70 -16.38 33.00
C TRP A 505 -2.02 -15.47 34.02
N ARG A 506 -2.77 -14.83 34.92
CA ARG A 506 -2.19 -13.94 35.96
C ARG A 506 -1.25 -14.67 36.93
N SER A 507 -1.44 -15.98 37.12
CA SER A 507 -0.57 -16.83 37.95
C SER A 507 0.66 -17.40 37.21
N GLY A 508 0.79 -17.17 35.90
CA GLY A 508 1.88 -17.71 35.08
C GLY A 508 3.29 -17.27 35.50
N ALA A 509 3.42 -16.11 36.15
CA ALA A 509 4.63 -15.71 36.86
C ALA A 509 4.32 -14.81 38.08
N THR A 510 5.22 -14.83 39.07
CA THR A 510 5.09 -14.08 40.33
C THR A 510 4.97 -12.57 40.16
N TRP A 511 5.54 -12.03 39.07
CA TRP A 511 5.53 -10.61 38.75
C TRP A 511 4.32 -10.18 37.90
N LEU A 512 3.64 -11.12 37.23
CA LEU A 512 2.72 -10.84 36.14
C LEU A 512 1.41 -10.19 36.60
N ALA A 513 0.84 -10.63 37.73
CA ALA A 513 -0.41 -10.09 38.28
C ALA A 513 -0.35 -8.58 38.63
N GLU A 514 0.83 -8.07 38.99
CA GLU A 514 1.08 -6.66 39.31
C GLU A 514 1.65 -5.85 38.13
N SER A 515 1.95 -6.53 37.02
CA SER A 515 2.55 -5.91 35.84
C SER A 515 1.59 -4.95 35.12
N PRO A 516 2.12 -4.03 34.28
CA PRO A 516 1.31 -3.21 33.38
C PRO A 516 0.37 -4.05 32.50
N GLN A 517 0.82 -5.21 32.02
CA GLN A 517 0.03 -6.10 31.15
C GLN A 517 -1.26 -6.61 31.81
N ALA A 518 -1.22 -6.82 33.13
CA ALA A 518 -2.34 -7.35 33.90
C ALA A 518 -3.22 -6.25 34.50
N ARG A 519 -2.62 -5.10 34.84
CA ARG A 519 -3.27 -4.01 35.58
C ARG A 519 -3.83 -2.89 34.68
N LEU A 520 -3.20 -2.59 33.55
CA LEU A 520 -3.62 -1.51 32.64
C LEU A 520 -4.27 -2.09 31.38
N ALA A 521 -5.52 -1.70 31.10
CA ALA A 521 -6.26 -2.15 29.91
C ALA A 521 -5.53 -1.83 28.60
N HIS A 522 -4.91 -0.65 28.53
CA HIS A 522 -4.31 -0.10 27.30
C HIS A 522 -2.84 -0.46 27.08
N TYR A 523 -2.17 -1.18 28.01
CA TYR A 523 -0.74 -1.51 27.85
C TYR A 523 -0.46 -2.50 26.71
N ASN A 524 -1.08 -3.70 26.74
CA ASN A 524 -0.88 -4.68 25.66
C ASN A 524 -1.36 -4.12 24.30
N PRO A 525 -2.52 -3.43 24.21
CA PRO A 525 -2.94 -2.76 22.99
C PRO A 525 -1.95 -1.75 22.40
N LEU A 526 -1.29 -0.96 23.27
CA LEU A 526 -0.28 0.00 22.84
C LEU A 526 0.93 -0.72 22.23
N VAL A 527 1.46 -1.74 22.91
CA VAL A 527 2.68 -2.42 22.43
C VAL A 527 2.42 -3.33 21.21
N PHE A 528 1.23 -3.93 21.11
CA PHE A 528 0.81 -4.67 19.90
C PHE A 528 0.66 -3.77 18.67
N SER A 529 0.46 -2.47 18.86
CA SER A 529 0.27 -1.53 17.76
C SER A 529 1.58 -1.10 17.09
N LYS A 530 2.75 -1.32 17.73
CA LYS A 530 4.07 -0.81 17.25
C LYS A 530 4.40 -1.19 15.80
N LEU A 531 4.43 -2.50 15.50
CA LEU A 531 4.77 -2.98 14.15
C LEU A 531 3.68 -2.65 13.11
N PRO A 532 2.36 -2.83 13.38
CA PRO A 532 1.31 -2.32 12.50
C PRO A 532 1.44 -0.83 12.18
N TRP A 533 1.76 0.01 13.17
CA TRP A 533 1.97 1.44 13.00
C TRP A 533 3.24 1.79 12.22
N LEU A 534 4.34 1.04 12.43
CA LEU A 534 5.56 1.17 11.62
C LEU A 534 5.27 0.84 10.15
N ALA A 535 4.60 -0.30 9.89
CA ALA A 535 4.23 -0.72 8.54
C ALA A 535 3.21 0.23 7.89
N GLU A 536 2.31 0.82 8.66
CA GLU A 536 1.39 1.86 8.18
C GLU A 536 2.12 3.16 7.79
N VAL A 537 3.12 3.59 8.56
CA VAL A 537 3.99 4.71 8.16
C VAL A 537 4.81 4.34 6.93
N ALA A 538 5.35 3.13 6.85
CA ALA A 538 6.12 2.66 5.71
C ALA A 538 5.28 2.58 4.42
N ARG A 539 4.02 2.16 4.52
CA ARG A 539 3.03 2.16 3.43
C ARG A 539 2.67 3.58 2.98
N ARG A 540 2.41 4.49 3.93
CA ARG A 540 2.07 5.89 3.64
C ARG A 540 3.26 6.73 3.16
N ASN A 541 4.50 6.25 3.39
CA ASN A 541 5.79 6.90 3.17
C ASN A 541 5.76 8.45 3.21
N PRO A 542 5.38 9.06 4.36
CA PRO A 542 5.04 10.49 4.43
C PRO A 542 6.19 11.48 4.15
N PHE A 543 7.41 10.97 3.94
CA PHE A 543 8.64 11.74 3.71
C PHE A 543 9.47 11.21 2.51
N GLY A 544 8.98 10.21 1.77
CA GLY A 544 9.69 9.66 0.61
C GLY A 544 11.01 8.94 0.93
N THR A 545 11.13 8.33 2.12
CA THR A 545 12.36 7.64 2.57
C THR A 545 12.41 6.18 2.11
N GLY A 546 13.61 5.59 2.09
CA GLY A 546 13.82 4.18 1.73
C GLY A 546 13.87 3.20 2.91
N SER A 547 14.01 3.71 4.14
CA SER A 547 14.12 2.95 5.38
C SER A 547 13.14 3.47 6.43
N PHE A 548 12.58 2.57 7.25
CA PHE A 548 11.68 2.90 8.36
C PHE A 548 12.09 2.14 9.61
N VAL A 549 12.21 2.84 10.73
CA VAL A 549 12.70 2.29 12.00
C VAL A 549 11.78 2.70 13.16
N TRP A 550 11.22 1.72 13.86
CA TRP A 550 10.59 1.94 15.16
C TRP A 550 11.64 2.25 16.23
N ILE A 551 11.36 3.23 17.08
CA ILE A 551 12.17 3.61 18.23
C ILE A 551 11.25 3.91 19.43
N ASP A 552 11.41 3.22 20.55
CA ASP A 552 10.56 3.46 21.73
C ASP A 552 10.81 4.85 22.34
N ALA A 553 9.74 5.58 22.68
CA ALA A 553 9.82 6.93 23.28
C ALA A 553 10.65 6.99 24.58
N GLY A 554 10.76 5.86 25.30
CA GLY A 554 11.59 5.71 26.49
C GLY A 554 13.04 5.26 26.24
N LEU A 555 13.45 4.99 25.00
CA LEU A 555 14.75 4.36 24.69
C LEU A 555 15.95 5.19 25.19
N ALA A 556 15.79 6.52 25.24
CA ALA A 556 16.79 7.46 25.76
C ALA A 556 17.02 7.39 27.30
N HIS A 557 16.44 6.40 28.00
CA HIS A 557 16.85 5.98 29.35
C HIS A 557 17.89 4.87 29.36
N THR A 558 17.90 4.01 28.34
CA THR A 558 18.76 2.83 28.22
C THR A 558 19.85 2.97 27.17
N VAL A 559 19.71 3.94 26.26
CA VAL A 559 20.72 4.34 25.28
C VAL A 559 21.07 5.80 25.52
N ASP A 560 22.37 6.12 25.51
CA ASP A 560 22.86 7.50 25.62
C ASP A 560 22.26 8.36 24.50
N ALA A 561 21.56 9.43 24.87
CA ALA A 561 20.92 10.33 23.92
C ALA A 561 21.92 10.87 22.88
N ARG A 562 23.19 11.10 23.25
CA ARG A 562 24.23 11.57 22.31
C ARG A 562 24.44 10.62 21.11
N LYS A 563 24.19 9.32 21.29
CA LYS A 563 24.29 8.31 20.23
C LYS A 563 23.04 8.27 19.36
N LEU A 564 21.86 8.51 19.95
CA LEU A 564 20.60 8.62 19.22
C LEU A 564 20.55 9.90 18.35
N LEU A 565 21.22 10.95 18.81
CA LEU A 565 21.34 12.26 18.15
C LEU A 565 22.54 12.36 17.17
N ASP A 566 23.30 11.28 16.99
CA ASP A 566 24.45 11.26 16.08
C ASP A 566 23.97 11.31 14.61
N PRO A 567 24.40 12.30 13.80
CA PRO A 567 23.98 12.43 12.40
C PRO A 567 24.32 11.23 11.50
N ALA A 568 25.23 10.35 11.91
CA ALA A 568 25.51 9.11 11.18
C ALA A 568 24.45 8.03 11.41
N LEU A 569 23.72 8.05 12.55
CA LEU A 569 22.77 6.97 12.89
C LEU A 569 21.65 6.78 11.84
N PRO A 570 20.98 7.83 11.30
CA PRO A 570 19.96 7.66 10.26
C PRO A 570 20.51 7.09 8.95
N LEU A 571 21.80 7.34 8.65
CA LEU A 571 22.49 6.79 7.47
C LEU A 571 22.80 5.30 7.68
N ARG A 572 23.42 4.97 8.82
CA ARG A 572 23.77 3.59 9.21
C ARG A 572 22.55 2.68 9.35
N LEU A 573 21.42 3.24 9.81
CA LEU A 573 20.16 2.50 9.84
C LEU A 573 19.66 2.18 8.43
N ALA A 574 19.77 3.08 7.45
CA ALA A 574 19.35 2.80 6.07
C ALA A 574 20.23 1.75 5.37
N GLU A 575 21.52 1.70 5.71
CA GLU A 575 22.44 0.61 5.32
C GLU A 575 22.05 -0.71 6.00
N ALA A 576 21.73 -0.70 7.30
CA ALA A 576 21.37 -1.90 8.05
C ALA A 576 20.01 -2.49 7.64
N THR A 577 19.04 -1.63 7.31
CA THR A 577 17.65 -2.00 6.93
C THR A 577 17.50 -2.45 5.47
N GLN A 578 18.59 -2.70 4.74
CA GLN A 578 18.54 -3.37 3.44
C GLN A 578 17.91 -4.77 3.55
N GLU A 579 18.06 -5.39 4.73
CA GLU A 579 17.31 -6.54 5.25
C GLU A 579 16.54 -6.11 6.52
N PRO A 580 15.51 -6.86 6.97
CA PRO A 580 14.77 -6.54 8.19
C PRO A 580 15.66 -6.50 9.44
N LEU A 581 15.71 -5.34 10.10
CA LEU A 581 16.52 -5.06 11.28
C LEU A 581 15.74 -5.37 12.55
N PHE A 582 16.13 -6.42 13.27
CA PHE A 582 15.63 -6.76 14.60
C PHE A 582 16.80 -7.09 15.53
N ALA A 583 16.62 -6.96 16.84
CA ALA A 583 17.60 -7.36 17.84
C ALA A 583 17.06 -8.55 18.65
N ALA A 584 17.93 -9.48 19.06
CA ALA A 584 17.55 -10.61 19.92
C ALA A 584 18.59 -10.90 21.00
N PHE A 585 18.12 -11.29 22.19
CA PHE A 585 18.96 -11.60 23.34
C PHE A 585 18.66 -13.01 23.90
N PRO A 586 19.66 -13.70 24.47
CA PRO A 586 19.45 -14.97 25.17
C PRO A 586 18.38 -14.85 26.27
N TYR A 587 17.51 -15.86 26.38
CA TYR A 587 16.48 -15.94 27.42
C TYR A 587 16.29 -17.38 27.93
N PRO A 588 17.35 -17.99 28.51
CA PRO A 588 17.31 -19.38 28.95
C PRO A 588 16.40 -19.59 30.17
N ASP A 589 15.91 -20.83 30.31
CA ASP A 589 15.32 -21.39 31.54
C ASP A 589 14.10 -20.68 32.14
N ALA A 590 13.33 -19.94 31.33
CA ALA A 590 12.09 -19.29 31.76
C ALA A 590 10.83 -20.13 31.46
N SER A 591 9.90 -20.23 32.42
CA SER A 591 8.59 -20.87 32.24
C SER A 591 7.62 -20.07 31.36
N GLU A 592 7.84 -18.75 31.26
CA GLU A 592 7.10 -17.83 30.40
C GLU A 592 8.03 -16.78 29.77
N ILE A 593 7.59 -16.20 28.65
CA ILE A 593 8.21 -15.07 27.96
C ILE A 593 7.20 -13.93 27.90
N HIS A 594 7.34 -12.99 28.83
CA HIS A 594 6.49 -11.82 29.01
C HIS A 594 5.00 -12.14 29.18
N GLY A 595 4.68 -13.22 29.89
CA GLY A 595 3.33 -13.75 30.11
C GLY A 595 2.91 -14.82 29.10
N PHE A 596 3.68 -15.05 28.04
CA PHE A 596 3.43 -16.11 27.07
C PHE A 596 4.07 -17.43 27.54
N PRO A 597 3.33 -18.54 27.71
CA PRO A 597 3.92 -19.83 28.11
C PRO A 597 5.00 -20.34 27.14
N THR A 598 6.20 -20.64 27.65
CA THR A 598 7.38 -20.93 26.80
C THR A 598 7.23 -22.22 25.99
N ARG A 599 6.54 -23.24 26.52
CA ARG A 599 6.32 -24.52 25.84
C ARG A 599 5.41 -24.36 24.62
N GLU A 600 4.33 -23.63 24.79
CA GLU A 600 3.37 -23.30 23.75
C GLU A 600 4.00 -22.39 22.69
N LEU A 601 4.80 -21.39 23.11
CA LEU A 601 5.55 -20.54 22.19
C LEU A 601 6.56 -21.35 21.35
N ALA A 602 7.28 -22.29 21.96
CA ALA A 602 8.20 -23.19 21.26
C ALA A 602 7.46 -24.05 20.22
N ALA A 603 6.31 -24.62 20.61
CA ALA A 603 5.47 -25.44 19.73
C ALA A 603 4.95 -24.65 18.51
N LEU A 604 4.43 -23.43 18.72
CA LEU A 604 3.97 -22.56 17.62
C LEU A 604 5.13 -22.09 16.73
N SER A 605 6.30 -21.84 17.33
CA SER A 605 7.52 -21.47 16.62
C SER A 605 8.12 -22.64 15.82
N GLY A 606 7.76 -23.89 16.14
CA GLY A 606 8.31 -25.09 15.52
C GLY A 606 9.70 -25.49 16.03
N VAL A 607 10.09 -25.05 17.23
CA VAL A 607 11.38 -25.36 17.87
C VAL A 607 11.16 -26.16 19.15
N ARG A 608 12.19 -26.88 19.62
CA ARG A 608 12.11 -27.63 20.89
C ARG A 608 12.09 -26.68 22.11
N HIS A 609 12.90 -25.63 22.06
CA HIS A 609 13.04 -24.62 23.11
C HIS A 609 13.26 -23.24 22.47
N VAL A 610 12.75 -22.19 23.11
CA VAL A 610 13.01 -20.79 22.73
C VAL A 610 14.21 -20.30 23.53
N GLU A 611 15.41 -20.36 22.93
CA GLU A 611 16.67 -20.00 23.60
C GLU A 611 16.90 -18.47 23.67
N TRP A 612 16.12 -17.70 22.93
CA TRP A 612 16.29 -16.25 22.76
C TRP A 612 15.01 -15.60 22.27
N VAL A 613 14.87 -14.30 22.57
CA VAL A 613 13.69 -13.49 22.28
C VAL A 613 14.06 -12.21 21.54
N VAL A 614 13.13 -11.72 20.70
CA VAL A 614 13.28 -10.47 19.93
C VAL A 614 12.92 -9.26 20.77
N ARG A 615 13.71 -8.19 20.68
CA ARG A 615 13.54 -6.93 21.39
C ARG A 615 12.62 -5.97 20.63
N GLY A 616 11.62 -5.41 21.31
CA GLY A 616 10.61 -4.50 20.75
C GLY A 616 10.95 -3.00 20.86
N GLY A 617 12.14 -2.65 21.37
CA GLY A 617 12.54 -1.26 21.61
C GLY A 617 13.14 -0.52 20.40
N LEU A 618 13.71 -1.26 19.44
CA LEU A 618 14.23 -0.75 18.17
C LEU A 618 14.19 -1.86 17.11
N PHE A 619 13.51 -1.63 15.99
CA PHE A 619 13.45 -2.54 14.84
C PHE A 619 13.05 -1.78 13.57
N GLY A 620 13.32 -2.30 12.38
CA GLY A 620 13.05 -1.59 11.13
C GLY A 620 13.24 -2.40 9.86
N GLY A 621 13.06 -1.76 8.70
CA GLY A 621 13.17 -2.40 7.39
C GLY A 621 12.73 -1.50 6.24
N ARG A 622 12.63 -2.08 5.05
CA ARG A 622 12.00 -1.46 3.86
C ARG A 622 10.48 -1.63 3.91
N ALA A 623 9.76 -0.80 3.15
CA ALA A 623 8.30 -0.81 3.15
C ALA A 623 7.69 -2.18 2.81
N GLY A 624 8.16 -2.84 1.74
CA GLY A 624 7.65 -4.16 1.34
C GLY A 624 7.84 -5.22 2.43
N ASP A 625 9.04 -5.31 3.00
CA ASP A 625 9.34 -6.29 4.05
C ASP A 625 8.51 -6.02 5.32
N LEU A 626 8.41 -4.75 5.75
CA LEU A 626 7.65 -4.36 6.93
C LEU A 626 6.14 -4.61 6.77
N ILE A 627 5.59 -4.40 5.57
CA ILE A 627 4.18 -4.70 5.28
C ILE A 627 3.93 -6.21 5.37
N GLY A 628 4.79 -7.05 4.76
CA GLY A 628 4.68 -8.51 4.84
C GLY A 628 4.84 -9.05 6.27
N ILE A 629 5.84 -8.55 7.02
CA ILE A 629 6.08 -8.93 8.42
C ILE A 629 4.91 -8.49 9.31
N ALA A 630 4.32 -7.31 9.10
CA ALA A 630 3.16 -6.85 9.85
C ALA A 630 1.89 -7.68 9.56
N ALA A 631 1.71 -8.19 8.34
CA ALA A 631 0.60 -9.09 8.01
C ALA A 631 0.72 -10.44 8.75
N LEU A 632 1.92 -11.05 8.73
CA LEU A 632 2.20 -12.27 9.49
C LEU A 632 2.04 -12.04 11.00
N TYR A 633 2.53 -10.91 11.52
CA TYR A 633 2.37 -10.50 12.91
C TYR A 633 0.90 -10.39 13.31
N ALA A 634 0.05 -9.74 12.49
CA ALA A 634 -1.38 -9.62 12.77
C ALA A 634 -2.08 -10.98 12.84
N ARG A 635 -1.78 -11.89 11.90
CA ARG A 635 -2.33 -13.26 11.88
C ARG A 635 -1.93 -14.07 13.12
N TRP A 636 -0.66 -14.02 13.52
CA TRP A 636 -0.16 -14.76 14.68
C TRP A 636 -0.62 -14.13 16.01
N LEU A 637 -0.75 -12.81 16.09
CA LEU A 637 -1.37 -12.12 17.21
C LEU A 637 -2.83 -12.56 17.40
N ASP A 638 -3.63 -12.56 16.32
CA ASP A 638 -5.02 -13.02 16.39
C ASP A 638 -5.14 -14.51 16.76
N THR A 639 -4.32 -15.37 16.15
CA THR A 639 -4.27 -16.82 16.43
C THR A 639 -3.99 -17.09 17.90
N THR A 640 -2.98 -16.42 18.48
CA THR A 640 -2.57 -16.65 19.88
C THR A 640 -3.61 -16.10 20.87
N LEU A 641 -4.12 -14.89 20.65
CA LEU A 641 -5.17 -14.29 21.49
C LEU A 641 -6.50 -15.06 21.42
N SER A 642 -6.86 -15.59 20.24
CA SER A 642 -8.04 -16.45 20.07
C SER A 642 -7.91 -17.75 20.86
N ALA A 643 -6.72 -18.37 20.85
CA ALA A 643 -6.39 -19.52 21.70
C ALA A 643 -6.20 -19.17 23.19
N GLY A 644 -6.29 -17.89 23.57
CA GLY A 644 -6.18 -17.44 24.96
C GLY A 644 -4.77 -17.29 25.50
N MET A 645 -3.76 -17.35 24.62
CA MET A 645 -2.34 -17.11 24.93
C MET A 645 -2.01 -15.64 24.68
N MET A 646 -1.26 -15.01 25.59
CA MET A 646 -0.90 -13.60 25.46
C MET A 646 0.45 -13.33 26.13
N GLY A 647 1.31 -12.60 25.44
CA GLY A 647 2.46 -11.91 26.02
C GLY A 647 2.51 -10.50 25.46
N THR A 648 3.69 -10.04 25.07
CA THR A 648 3.91 -8.73 24.42
C THR A 648 4.15 -8.87 22.91
N GLU A 649 4.41 -7.76 22.22
CA GLU A 649 4.87 -7.79 20.83
C GLU A 649 6.18 -8.58 20.67
N GLU A 650 7.05 -8.55 21.68
CA GLU A 650 8.30 -9.32 21.73
C GLU A 650 8.02 -10.83 21.62
N SER A 651 6.95 -11.35 22.22
CA SER A 651 6.56 -12.77 22.12
C SER A 651 6.17 -13.15 20.68
N ILE A 652 5.40 -12.31 19.98
CA ILE A 652 4.98 -12.58 18.58
C ILE A 652 6.14 -12.37 17.60
N LEU A 653 6.97 -11.34 17.79
CA LEU A 653 8.18 -11.13 16.99
C LEU A 653 9.17 -12.30 17.16
N THR A 654 9.26 -12.85 18.38
CA THR A 654 10.04 -14.07 18.66
C THR A 654 9.47 -15.27 17.90
N LEU A 655 8.15 -15.50 17.97
CA LEU A 655 7.49 -16.54 17.19
C LEU A 655 7.83 -16.42 15.70
N LEU A 656 7.70 -15.22 15.12
CA LEU A 656 8.02 -14.98 13.72
C LEU A 656 9.50 -15.26 13.39
N ALA A 657 10.44 -14.84 14.25
CA ALA A 657 11.87 -15.00 13.98
C ALA A 657 12.37 -16.45 14.11
N HIS A 658 11.74 -17.27 14.97
CA HIS A 658 12.02 -18.72 15.02
C HIS A 658 11.27 -19.49 13.93
N ARG A 659 10.03 -19.09 13.59
CA ARG A 659 9.18 -19.79 12.60
C ARG A 659 9.55 -19.46 11.14
N TYR A 660 10.06 -18.26 10.90
CA TYR A 660 10.44 -17.73 9.58
C TYR A 660 11.85 -17.09 9.62
N PRO A 661 12.92 -17.86 9.90
CA PRO A 661 14.32 -17.36 9.98
C PRO A 661 14.89 -16.86 8.64
N GLU A 662 14.17 -17.05 7.54
CA GLU A 662 14.40 -16.42 6.24
C GLU A 662 13.82 -15.00 6.14
N LEU A 663 12.81 -14.66 6.96
CA LEU A 663 12.15 -13.35 6.97
C LEU A 663 12.67 -12.43 8.08
N LEU A 664 12.92 -12.96 9.28
CA LEU A 664 13.48 -12.20 10.40
C LEU A 664 14.79 -12.86 10.87
N ARG A 665 15.93 -12.22 10.57
CA ARG A 665 17.26 -12.60 11.07
C ARG A 665 17.76 -11.59 12.11
N PRO A 666 17.32 -11.69 13.37
CA PRO A 666 17.68 -10.70 14.37
C PRO A 666 19.17 -10.76 14.73
N ILE A 667 19.74 -9.58 14.95
CA ILE A 667 21.12 -9.38 15.40
C ILE A 667 21.20 -9.73 16.88
N ARG A 668 22.19 -10.54 17.26
CA ARG A 668 22.39 -10.92 18.67
C ARG A 668 22.99 -9.76 19.48
N ILE A 669 22.36 -9.47 20.62
CA ILE A 669 22.85 -8.54 21.63
C ILE A 669 23.11 -9.30 22.96
N ALA A 670 23.69 -8.61 23.93
CA ALA A 670 24.03 -9.19 25.24
C ALA A 670 22.78 -9.68 26.02
N GLY A 671 23.00 -10.57 26.98
CA GLY A 671 21.93 -11.19 27.79
C GLY A 671 21.14 -10.24 28.70
N ASP A 672 21.56 -8.97 28.83
CA ASP A 672 20.79 -7.92 29.50
C ASP A 672 19.66 -7.32 28.62
N GLY A 673 19.65 -7.64 27.32
CA GLY A 673 18.69 -7.10 26.36
C GLY A 673 18.81 -5.59 26.15
N LEU A 674 19.94 -4.96 26.48
CA LEU A 674 20.17 -3.54 26.25
C LEU A 674 20.53 -3.27 24.78
N LEU A 675 19.91 -2.24 24.20
CA LEU A 675 20.11 -1.86 22.80
C LEU A 675 21.32 -0.93 22.57
N ALA A 676 21.96 -0.43 23.63
CA ALA A 676 23.10 0.48 23.50
C ALA A 676 24.29 -0.12 22.72
N PRO A 677 24.69 -1.40 22.90
CA PRO A 677 25.73 -2.04 22.10
C PRO A 677 25.38 -2.14 20.61
N LEU A 678 24.11 -2.32 20.25
CA LEU A 678 23.67 -2.36 18.85
C LEU A 678 23.79 -0.98 18.19
N VAL A 679 23.39 0.09 18.90
CA VAL A 679 23.56 1.47 18.43
C VAL A 679 25.05 1.81 18.30
N ASP A 680 25.90 1.35 19.22
CA ASP A 680 27.37 1.50 19.11
C ASP A 680 27.95 0.75 17.89
N ALA A 681 27.47 -0.46 17.59
CA ALA A 681 27.91 -1.24 16.43
C ALA A 681 27.50 -0.58 15.10
N LEU A 682 26.25 -0.10 15.02
CA LEU A 682 25.72 0.68 13.89
C LEU A 682 26.58 1.92 13.61
N LEU A 683 26.84 2.75 14.62
CA LEU A 683 27.61 3.98 14.46
C LEU A 683 29.05 3.72 14.01
N LYS A 684 29.69 2.68 14.53
CA LYS A 684 31.05 2.28 14.14
C LYS A 684 31.14 1.69 12.74
N GLY A 685 30.01 1.30 12.12
CA GLY A 685 29.99 0.50 10.89
C GLY A 685 30.40 -0.97 11.11
N ASN A 686 30.55 -1.39 12.37
CA ASN A 686 31.10 -2.70 12.76
C ASN A 686 29.99 -3.70 13.08
N LEU A 687 29.03 -3.89 12.16
CA LEU A 687 28.04 -4.97 12.25
C LEU A 687 28.65 -6.32 11.82
N GLU A 688 29.75 -6.72 12.46
CA GLU A 688 30.42 -8.00 12.19
C GLU A 688 29.91 -9.12 13.11
N SER A 689 29.21 -10.07 12.49
CA SER A 689 28.90 -11.44 12.97
C SER A 689 27.91 -11.64 14.13
N PRO A 690 27.06 -12.71 14.12
CA PRO A 690 26.56 -13.49 12.98
C PRO A 690 25.04 -13.29 12.79
N ARG A 691 24.59 -12.92 11.57
CA ARG A 691 23.20 -13.16 11.18
C ARG A 691 23.01 -14.66 11.06
N VAL A 692 22.14 -15.25 11.89
CA VAL A 692 22.01 -16.71 11.98
C VAL A 692 21.39 -17.26 10.69
N ALA A 693 22.20 -17.98 9.91
CA ALA A 693 21.72 -19.01 9.02
C ALA A 693 21.85 -20.35 9.76
N LEU A 694 20.72 -20.93 10.19
CA LEU A 694 20.70 -22.30 10.69
C LEU A 694 20.45 -23.26 9.54
N GLY A 695 21.54 -23.85 9.07
CA GLY A 695 21.49 -25.10 8.32
C GLY A 695 21.05 -26.26 9.20
N VAL A 696 20.71 -27.35 8.52
CA VAL A 696 20.43 -28.69 9.03
C VAL A 696 21.35 -29.06 10.21
N GLY A 697 20.76 -29.54 11.32
CA GLY A 697 21.54 -29.99 12.47
C GLY A 697 22.24 -31.33 12.19
N GLU A 698 23.55 -31.40 12.41
CA GLU A 698 24.29 -32.65 12.45
C GLU A 698 24.18 -33.33 13.82
N SER A 699 24.00 -34.65 13.79
CA SER A 699 24.03 -35.54 14.94
C SER A 699 25.46 -35.82 15.43
N HIS A 700 25.59 -36.16 16.72
CA HIS A 700 26.86 -36.51 17.37
C HIS A 700 27.74 -37.51 16.59
N SER A 701 29.06 -37.27 16.62
CA SER A 701 30.11 -38.13 16.08
C SER A 701 30.20 -39.50 16.80
N PRO A 702 30.92 -40.47 16.22
CA PRO A 702 32.24 -40.76 16.82
C PRO A 702 33.40 -41.12 15.84
N VAL A 703 34.55 -40.48 16.11
CA VAL A 703 35.92 -41.06 16.15
C VAL A 703 36.73 -41.38 14.86
N SER A 704 37.95 -40.80 14.86
CA SER A 704 39.22 -41.18 14.20
C SER A 704 39.44 -41.08 12.69
N GLY A 705 40.40 -40.22 12.30
CA GLY A 705 41.69 -40.73 11.78
C GLY A 705 42.25 -40.18 10.45
N VAL A 706 43.51 -39.71 10.52
CA VAL A 706 44.54 -39.69 9.44
C VAL A 706 44.50 -38.58 8.36
N ALA A 707 45.22 -37.50 8.67
CA ALA A 707 46.21 -36.74 7.87
C ALA A 707 46.37 -36.93 6.33
N GLY A 708 46.53 -35.78 5.62
CA GLY A 708 47.82 -35.50 4.93
C GLY A 708 47.84 -34.73 3.60
N ARG A 709 48.72 -33.69 3.54
CA ARG A 709 49.38 -33.05 2.35
C ARG A 709 48.49 -32.07 1.54
N LYS A 710 48.92 -30.84 1.17
CA LYS A 710 50.09 -30.36 0.37
C LYS A 710 50.06 -30.93 -1.06
N ALA A 711 50.21 -30.19 -2.16
CA ALA A 711 50.41 -28.75 -2.41
C ALA A 711 49.91 -28.43 -3.86
N ASP A 712 50.20 -27.35 -4.61
CA ASP A 712 51.13 -26.21 -4.47
C ASP A 712 50.59 -24.96 -5.24
N ALA A 713 51.42 -24.04 -5.75
CA ALA A 713 51.02 -22.78 -6.44
C ALA A 713 51.65 -22.55 -7.84
N ALA A 714 51.35 -21.38 -8.45
CA ALA A 714 51.98 -20.74 -9.64
C ALA A 714 51.56 -21.30 -11.03
N GLU A 715 51.50 -20.54 -12.15
CA GLU A 715 51.69 -19.09 -12.42
C GLU A 715 51.18 -18.71 -13.84
N SER A 716 50.71 -17.45 -14.05
CA SER A 716 50.60 -16.72 -15.36
C SER A 716 49.82 -17.34 -16.55
N GLY A 717 49.20 -16.60 -17.48
CA GLY A 717 48.92 -15.16 -17.59
C GLY A 717 48.54 -14.73 -19.03
N VAL A 718 47.53 -13.87 -19.17
CA VAL A 718 47.12 -13.10 -20.39
C VAL A 718 46.44 -13.87 -21.55
N GLY A 719 45.32 -13.31 -22.09
CA GLY A 719 44.59 -13.78 -23.28
C GLY A 719 45.09 -13.12 -24.60
N PRO A 720 44.28 -12.88 -25.65
CA PRO A 720 42.82 -13.04 -25.83
C PRO A 720 42.39 -13.83 -27.12
N GLU A 721 41.07 -13.91 -27.41
CA GLU A 721 40.43 -14.09 -28.76
C GLU A 721 40.75 -15.39 -29.56
N ASP A 722 39.92 -15.99 -30.45
CA ASP A 722 38.55 -15.77 -31.00
C ASP A 722 38.01 -17.09 -31.62
N SER A 723 36.73 -17.17 -32.02
CA SER A 723 36.09 -18.13 -32.98
C SER A 723 35.98 -19.64 -32.58
N SER A 724 35.03 -20.46 -33.06
CA SER A 724 33.75 -20.23 -33.77
C SER A 724 32.84 -21.48 -33.76
N ASP A 725 31.52 -21.24 -33.80
CA ASP A 725 30.40 -21.95 -34.41
C ASP A 725 30.41 -23.49 -34.66
N VAL A 726 29.33 -24.14 -34.18
CA VAL A 726 28.43 -24.94 -35.06
C VAL A 726 26.98 -24.77 -34.56
N GLU A 727 26.14 -24.09 -35.34
CA GLU A 727 24.67 -24.08 -35.16
C GLU A 727 24.02 -25.38 -35.69
N ARG A 728 22.83 -25.71 -35.18
CA ARG A 728 21.69 -26.06 -36.05
C ARG A 728 20.33 -25.85 -35.38
N GLU A 729 19.42 -25.29 -36.15
CA GLU A 729 18.16 -24.68 -35.70
C GLU A 729 17.03 -25.69 -35.49
N SER A 730 16.05 -25.31 -34.67
CA SER A 730 14.64 -25.58 -34.94
C SER A 730 13.83 -24.32 -34.60
N GLY A 731 13.03 -23.84 -35.56
CA GLY A 731 12.60 -22.43 -35.59
C GLY A 731 11.36 -22.11 -34.75
N ALA A 732 11.36 -20.88 -34.21
CA ALA A 732 10.19 -20.16 -33.70
C ALA A 732 10.18 -18.72 -34.27
N PRO A 733 9.05 -18.00 -34.29
CA PRO A 733 8.89 -16.81 -35.14
C PRO A 733 9.82 -15.63 -34.80
N GLN A 734 10.30 -14.93 -35.83
CA GLN A 734 11.12 -13.73 -35.68
C GLN A 734 10.28 -12.54 -35.15
N GLY A 735 10.63 -12.03 -33.96
CA GLY A 735 10.04 -10.82 -33.40
C GLY A 735 10.77 -10.31 -32.16
N LEU A 736 11.61 -9.29 -32.33
CA LEU A 736 12.08 -8.36 -31.29
C LEU A 736 12.88 -8.92 -30.09
N TYR A 737 14.12 -9.35 -30.34
CA TYR A 737 15.21 -9.19 -29.35
C TYR A 737 16.31 -8.30 -29.94
N ARG A 738 16.73 -7.29 -29.16
CA ARG A 738 17.98 -6.53 -29.37
C ARG A 738 18.59 -6.29 -28.00
N ASP A 739 19.86 -6.65 -27.86
CA ASP A 739 20.54 -6.79 -26.59
C ASP A 739 20.75 -5.45 -25.86
N ASP A 740 20.24 -5.38 -24.63
CA ASP A 740 20.61 -4.36 -23.63
C ASP A 740 20.83 -5.05 -22.25
N PRO A 741 22.00 -5.70 -22.05
CA PRO A 741 22.28 -6.43 -20.82
C PRO A 741 22.51 -5.54 -19.59
N GLU A 742 22.86 -4.26 -19.79
CA GLU A 742 23.04 -3.31 -18.69
C GLU A 742 21.70 -2.73 -18.22
N GLY A 743 20.84 -2.30 -19.15
CA GLY A 743 19.49 -1.84 -18.84
C GLY A 743 18.64 -2.90 -18.14
N ALA A 744 18.91 -4.20 -18.39
CA ALA A 744 18.25 -5.30 -17.71
C ALA A 744 18.43 -5.30 -16.17
N ARG A 745 19.45 -4.63 -15.62
CA ARG A 745 19.61 -4.44 -14.16
C ARG A 745 19.02 -3.14 -13.63
N VAL A 746 18.72 -2.18 -14.50
CA VAL A 746 18.26 -0.84 -14.13
C VAL A 746 16.74 -0.79 -14.06
N GLY A 747 16.20 -1.15 -12.90
CA GLY A 747 14.77 -0.97 -12.59
C GLY A 747 14.14 -2.11 -11.79
N TRP A 748 14.75 -3.30 -11.77
CA TRP A 748 14.22 -4.47 -11.07
C TRP A 748 14.07 -4.23 -9.56
N THR A 749 12.84 -4.40 -9.09
CA THR A 749 12.52 -4.50 -7.66
C THR A 749 12.79 -5.92 -7.13
N ARG A 750 12.78 -6.05 -5.80
CA ARG A 750 12.85 -7.34 -5.10
C ARG A 750 11.76 -7.40 -4.04
N CYS A 751 11.17 -8.57 -3.82
CA CYS A 751 10.34 -8.87 -2.67
C CYS A 751 10.95 -10.06 -1.92
N TRP A 752 11.19 -9.94 -0.62
CA TRP A 752 11.93 -10.93 0.20
C TRP A 752 13.22 -11.45 -0.44
N GLY A 753 14.00 -10.54 -1.03
CA GLY A 753 15.25 -10.89 -1.68
C GLY A 753 15.11 -11.62 -3.03
N LEU A 754 13.93 -12.09 -3.43
CA LEU A 754 13.69 -12.60 -4.79
C LEU A 754 13.56 -11.43 -5.78
N PRO A 755 14.17 -11.51 -6.98
CA PRO A 755 13.89 -10.56 -8.05
C PRO A 755 12.40 -10.58 -8.39
N MET A 756 11.80 -9.40 -8.49
CA MET A 756 10.41 -9.26 -8.91
C MET A 756 10.31 -9.17 -10.44
N MET A 757 11.40 -8.75 -11.13
CA MET A 757 11.40 -8.43 -12.57
C MET A 757 10.35 -7.38 -12.98
N GLN A 758 10.00 -6.52 -12.02
CA GLN A 758 9.04 -5.42 -12.16
C GLN A 758 9.73 -4.09 -11.85
N ASN A 759 9.28 -3.00 -12.47
CA ASN A 759 9.86 -1.67 -12.26
C ASN A 759 9.55 -1.12 -10.84
N ARG A 760 10.28 -0.08 -10.42
CA ARG A 760 10.18 0.51 -9.05
C ARG A 760 8.80 1.01 -8.63
N ASN A 761 7.90 1.27 -9.57
CA ASN A 761 6.55 1.77 -9.32
C ASN A 761 5.52 0.64 -9.12
N ALA A 762 5.82 -0.58 -9.58
CA ALA A 762 4.87 -1.69 -9.53
C ALA A 762 4.30 -2.00 -8.13
N PRO A 763 5.10 -2.03 -7.02
CA PRO A 763 4.53 -2.26 -5.69
C PRO A 763 3.47 -1.23 -5.28
N ALA A 764 3.64 0.04 -5.68
CA ALA A 764 2.69 1.10 -5.39
C ALA A 764 1.43 1.03 -6.28
N ALA A 765 1.58 0.57 -7.53
CA ALA A 765 0.46 0.39 -8.44
C ALA A 765 -0.44 -0.80 -8.03
N PHE A 766 0.16 -1.93 -7.62
CA PHE A 766 -0.60 -3.05 -7.03
C PHE A 766 -1.30 -2.64 -5.71
N ASP A 767 -0.65 -1.90 -4.82
CA ASP A 767 -1.28 -1.36 -3.60
C ASP A 767 -2.46 -0.41 -3.92
N ALA A 768 -2.33 0.45 -4.93
CA ALA A 768 -3.41 1.33 -5.38
C ALA A 768 -4.61 0.54 -5.94
N LEU A 769 -4.37 -0.52 -6.71
CA LEU A 769 -5.42 -1.42 -7.19
C LEU A 769 -6.13 -2.14 -6.06
N PHE A 770 -5.38 -2.73 -5.12
CA PHE A 770 -5.97 -3.44 -3.99
C PHE A 770 -6.81 -2.50 -3.11
N ARG A 771 -6.36 -1.26 -2.88
CA ARG A 771 -7.19 -0.21 -2.26
C ARG A 771 -8.43 0.14 -3.07
N HIS A 772 -8.35 0.22 -4.39
CA HIS A 772 -9.51 0.49 -5.25
C HIS A 772 -10.57 -0.63 -5.16
N ILE A 773 -10.15 -1.89 -5.07
CA ILE A 773 -11.03 -3.05 -4.88
C ILE A 773 -11.71 -3.00 -3.49
N GLU A 774 -10.94 -2.73 -2.42
CA GLU A 774 -11.51 -2.54 -1.07
C GLU A 774 -12.52 -1.38 -1.02
N GLN A 775 -12.21 -0.26 -1.67
CA GLN A 775 -13.07 0.93 -1.71
C GLN A 775 -14.33 0.75 -2.58
N SER A 776 -14.31 -0.12 -3.60
CA SER A 776 -15.50 -0.42 -4.40
C SER A 776 -16.50 -1.32 -3.67
N GLY A 777 -16.14 -1.84 -2.50
CA GLY A 777 -16.94 -2.81 -1.74
C GLY A 777 -16.95 -4.21 -2.35
N GLN A 778 -16.15 -4.46 -3.39
CA GLN A 778 -15.97 -5.78 -3.97
C GLN A 778 -14.93 -6.57 -3.18
N ARG A 779 -15.11 -7.90 -3.09
CA ARG A 779 -14.13 -8.78 -2.48
C ARG A 779 -13.42 -9.59 -3.55
N LEU A 780 -12.11 -9.43 -3.66
CA LEU A 780 -11.25 -10.29 -4.46
C LEU A 780 -11.38 -11.74 -3.95
N ALA A 781 -11.72 -12.67 -4.83
CA ALA A 781 -11.82 -14.09 -4.49
C ALA A 781 -10.54 -14.85 -4.89
N ARG A 782 -9.95 -14.52 -6.04
CA ARG A 782 -8.65 -15.09 -6.45
C ARG A 782 -7.85 -14.20 -7.40
N ILE A 783 -6.55 -14.46 -7.42
CA ILE A 783 -5.62 -14.02 -8.46
C ILE A 783 -5.20 -15.23 -9.28
N VAL A 784 -5.18 -15.07 -10.60
CA VAL A 784 -4.62 -16.03 -11.57
C VAL A 784 -3.46 -15.34 -12.27
N GLU A 785 -2.23 -15.74 -11.95
CA GLU A 785 -0.98 -15.22 -12.49
C GLU A 785 -0.45 -16.16 -13.58
N ILE A 786 -0.12 -15.63 -14.75
CA ILE A 786 0.56 -16.33 -15.84
C ILE A 786 1.92 -15.67 -16.03
N GLY A 787 3.00 -16.40 -15.76
CA GLY A 787 4.38 -15.92 -15.67
C GLY A 787 4.81 -15.67 -14.24
N THR A 788 5.34 -16.71 -13.57
CA THR A 788 5.85 -16.59 -12.19
C THR A 788 7.30 -16.07 -12.16
N GLY A 789 8.09 -16.37 -13.19
CA GLY A 789 9.44 -15.83 -13.39
C GLY A 789 10.39 -16.13 -12.22
N GLN A 790 10.92 -15.08 -11.60
CA GLN A 790 11.81 -15.20 -10.42
C GLN A 790 11.04 -15.25 -9.07
N GLY A 791 9.70 -15.19 -9.09
CA GLY A 791 8.84 -15.41 -7.94
C GLY A 791 8.66 -14.23 -6.97
N GLY A 792 9.35 -13.10 -7.18
CA GLY A 792 9.19 -11.92 -6.33
C GLY A 792 7.81 -11.26 -6.43
N LEU A 793 7.14 -11.33 -7.59
CA LEU A 793 5.81 -10.74 -7.79
C LEU A 793 4.74 -11.62 -7.12
N THR A 794 4.77 -12.91 -7.43
CA THR A 794 3.97 -13.97 -6.80
C THR A 794 3.99 -13.91 -5.27
N VAL A 795 5.15 -13.63 -4.67
CA VAL A 795 5.29 -13.42 -3.22
C VAL A 795 4.47 -12.21 -2.72
N LEU A 796 4.53 -11.08 -3.43
CA LEU A 796 3.76 -9.87 -3.11
C LEU A 796 2.25 -10.15 -3.23
N LEU A 797 1.84 -10.85 -4.29
CA LEU A 797 0.45 -11.25 -4.52
C LEU A 797 -0.05 -12.23 -3.45
N GLN A 798 0.74 -13.24 -3.08
CA GLN A 798 0.40 -14.21 -2.04
C GLN A 798 0.20 -13.55 -0.67
N LEU A 799 1.05 -12.58 -0.34
CA LEU A 799 0.91 -11.80 0.89
C LEU A 799 -0.41 -11.04 0.94
N TYR A 800 -0.80 -10.41 -0.17
CA TYR A 800 -2.09 -9.74 -0.26
C TYR A 800 -3.25 -10.73 -0.16
N CYS A 801 -3.24 -11.82 -0.95
CA CYS A 801 -4.23 -12.89 -0.91
C CYS A 801 -4.43 -13.43 0.51
N THR A 802 -3.32 -13.66 1.24
CA THR A 802 -3.33 -14.10 2.65
C THR A 802 -3.99 -13.08 3.58
N SER A 803 -3.89 -11.78 3.29
CA SER A 803 -4.47 -10.71 4.13
C SER A 803 -5.98 -10.52 3.94
N VAL A 804 -6.53 -10.82 2.76
CA VAL A 804 -7.97 -10.69 2.45
C VAL A 804 -8.72 -12.03 2.39
N GLY A 805 -7.99 -13.14 2.51
CA GLY A 805 -8.54 -14.49 2.37
C GLY A 805 -8.97 -14.81 0.93
N ALA A 806 -8.16 -14.41 -0.05
CA ALA A 806 -8.28 -14.78 -1.45
C ALA A 806 -7.29 -15.91 -1.80
N GLU A 807 -7.51 -16.59 -2.92
CA GLU A 807 -6.59 -17.60 -3.45
C GLU A 807 -5.58 -16.96 -4.43
N LEU A 808 -4.36 -17.52 -4.52
CA LEU A 808 -3.43 -17.24 -5.61
C LEU A 808 -3.14 -18.54 -6.35
N LEU A 809 -3.31 -18.50 -7.67
CA LEU A 809 -2.96 -19.55 -8.61
C LEU A 809 -1.91 -18.97 -9.56
N THR A 810 -0.74 -19.58 -9.67
CA THR A 810 0.32 -19.10 -10.57
C THR A 810 0.83 -20.19 -11.50
N TYR A 811 1.03 -19.81 -12.76
CA TYR A 811 1.41 -20.69 -13.86
C TYR A 811 2.74 -20.24 -14.48
N ASP A 812 3.66 -21.16 -14.70
CA ASP A 812 4.87 -20.93 -15.50
C ASP A 812 5.22 -22.18 -16.32
N HIS A 813 5.85 -22.01 -17.47
CA HIS A 813 6.21 -23.11 -18.36
C HIS A 813 7.59 -23.72 -18.05
N ASP A 814 8.46 -22.99 -17.34
CA ASP A 814 9.85 -23.41 -17.08
C ASP A 814 10.14 -23.58 -15.58
N ALA A 815 10.25 -24.83 -15.14
CA ALA A 815 10.62 -25.17 -13.76
C ALA A 815 12.02 -24.67 -13.35
N ASN A 816 12.94 -24.48 -14.31
CA ASN A 816 14.35 -24.19 -14.06
C ASN A 816 14.65 -22.70 -13.92
N ARG A 817 13.79 -21.81 -14.45
CA ARG A 817 13.87 -20.37 -14.21
C ARG A 817 13.60 -19.99 -12.75
N MET A 818 13.00 -20.90 -11.98
CA MET A 818 12.42 -20.61 -10.68
C MET A 818 13.25 -21.12 -9.51
N ALA A 819 13.58 -20.23 -8.57
CA ALA A 819 13.94 -20.64 -7.23
C ALA A 819 12.66 -21.08 -6.47
N ARG A 820 12.30 -22.37 -6.51
CA ARG A 820 11.41 -22.98 -5.50
C ARG A 820 12.09 -22.90 -4.13
N THR A 821 11.99 -21.75 -3.49
CA THR A 821 12.54 -21.52 -2.16
C THR A 821 11.64 -22.13 -1.11
N ALA A 822 12.20 -22.50 0.05
CA ALA A 822 11.43 -22.93 1.20
C ALA A 822 10.40 -21.88 1.70
N GLY A 823 10.47 -20.63 1.21
CA GLY A 823 9.45 -19.61 1.45
C GLY A 823 8.14 -19.90 0.71
N PHE A 824 8.18 -20.38 -0.55
CA PHE A 824 6.98 -20.68 -1.35
C PHE A 824 6.11 -21.74 -0.67
N ASP A 825 6.73 -22.85 -0.24
CA ASP A 825 6.05 -23.94 0.45
C ASP A 825 5.43 -23.48 1.79
N ARG A 826 6.10 -22.59 2.52
CA ARG A 826 5.62 -22.07 3.82
C ARG A 826 4.42 -21.12 3.71
N LEU A 827 4.19 -20.56 2.53
CA LEU A 827 3.09 -19.64 2.26
C LEU A 827 1.90 -20.33 1.61
N GLY A 828 2.09 -21.55 1.09
CA GLY A 828 1.06 -22.30 0.37
C GLY A 828 0.73 -21.71 -1.00
N ILE A 829 1.75 -21.27 -1.75
CA ILE A 829 1.57 -20.79 -3.13
C ILE A 829 1.24 -21.99 -4.04
N ASP A 830 0.08 -21.97 -4.71
CA ASP A 830 -0.29 -22.96 -5.73
C ASP A 830 0.42 -22.60 -7.06
N LEU A 831 1.64 -23.14 -7.20
CA LEU A 831 2.48 -23.02 -8.38
C LEU A 831 2.34 -24.25 -9.30
N ARG A 832 1.82 -24.02 -10.51
CA ARG A 832 1.55 -25.04 -11.53
C ARG A 832 2.54 -24.88 -12.69
N VAL A 833 3.50 -25.80 -12.82
CA VAL A 833 4.49 -25.74 -13.90
C VAL A 833 3.94 -26.41 -15.17
N ARG A 834 3.45 -25.58 -16.10
CA ARG A 834 2.64 -25.95 -17.26
C ARG A 834 2.75 -24.94 -18.39
N ASP A 835 2.77 -25.40 -19.63
CA ASP A 835 2.69 -24.53 -20.80
C ASP A 835 1.23 -24.10 -21.05
N VAL A 836 0.96 -22.80 -20.98
CA VAL A 836 -0.37 -22.21 -21.23
C VAL A 836 -0.93 -22.54 -22.62
N ARG A 837 -0.04 -22.85 -23.58
CA ARG A 837 -0.40 -23.20 -24.97
C ARG A 837 -1.03 -24.60 -25.07
N GLU A 838 -0.79 -25.49 -24.10
CA GLU A 838 -1.50 -26.78 -24.02
C GLU A 838 -3.02 -26.53 -23.89
N ALA A 839 -3.82 -27.15 -24.77
CA ALA A 839 -5.27 -26.93 -24.82
C ALA A 839 -5.97 -27.24 -23.48
N PHE A 840 -5.46 -28.22 -22.74
CA PHE A 840 -5.91 -28.58 -21.40
C PHE A 840 -5.64 -27.48 -20.36
N VAL A 841 -4.43 -26.92 -20.37
CA VAL A 841 -3.99 -25.87 -19.43
C VAL A 841 -4.75 -24.58 -19.70
N SER A 842 -4.92 -24.21 -20.96
CA SER A 842 -5.84 -23.13 -21.39
C SER A 842 -7.26 -23.35 -20.85
N ALA A 843 -7.81 -24.56 -20.98
CA ALA A 843 -9.16 -24.87 -20.50
C ALA A 843 -9.26 -24.85 -18.97
N GLU A 844 -8.22 -25.25 -18.25
CA GLU A 844 -8.13 -25.14 -16.78
C GLU A 844 -8.10 -23.69 -16.31
N ILE A 845 -7.23 -22.85 -16.88
CA ILE A 845 -7.15 -21.42 -16.55
C ILE A 845 -8.50 -20.74 -16.78
N ALA A 846 -9.18 -21.06 -17.89
CA ALA A 846 -10.53 -20.59 -18.17
C ALA A 846 -11.55 -21.03 -17.10
N ARG A 847 -11.46 -22.26 -16.56
CA ARG A 847 -12.30 -22.74 -15.45
C ARG A 847 -11.98 -22.01 -14.14
N GLU A 848 -10.71 -21.84 -13.79
CA GLU A 848 -10.28 -21.12 -12.58
C GLU A 848 -10.74 -19.66 -12.60
N ILE A 849 -10.65 -18.98 -13.75
CA ILE A 849 -11.22 -17.64 -13.96
C ILE A 849 -12.72 -17.63 -13.64
N GLN A 850 -13.47 -18.67 -14.03
CA GLN A 850 -14.92 -18.71 -13.96
C GLN A 850 -15.55 -19.15 -12.64
N ARG A 851 -14.80 -19.81 -11.74
CA ARG A 851 -15.28 -20.13 -10.37
C ARG A 851 -15.81 -18.88 -9.65
N ASP A 852 -16.74 -19.04 -8.71
CA ASP A 852 -17.43 -17.92 -8.04
C ASP A 852 -16.51 -16.85 -7.42
N GLY A 853 -17.01 -15.61 -7.37
CA GLY A 853 -16.31 -14.43 -6.86
C GLY A 853 -15.42 -13.73 -7.89
N MET A 854 -14.90 -12.55 -7.52
CA MET A 854 -14.09 -11.71 -8.42
C MET A 854 -12.71 -12.33 -8.69
N THR A 855 -12.34 -12.42 -9.97
CA THR A 855 -11.01 -12.85 -10.43
C THR A 855 -10.19 -11.66 -10.90
N LEU A 856 -8.91 -11.61 -10.49
CA LEU A 856 -7.87 -10.79 -11.10
C LEU A 856 -6.95 -11.69 -11.94
N LEU A 857 -6.96 -11.53 -13.26
CA LEU A 857 -6.05 -12.22 -14.18
C LEU A 857 -4.83 -11.33 -14.48
N ILE A 858 -3.63 -11.86 -14.28
CA ILE A 858 -2.35 -11.18 -14.43
C ILE A 858 -1.53 -11.88 -15.51
N LEU A 859 -1.09 -11.14 -16.52
CA LEU A 859 -0.27 -11.62 -17.63
C LEU A 859 1.12 -10.98 -17.60
N ASP A 860 2.11 -11.76 -17.15
CA ASP A 860 3.53 -11.39 -17.04
C ASP A 860 4.47 -12.39 -17.75
N GLY A 861 3.95 -13.53 -18.22
CA GLY A 861 4.68 -14.56 -18.96
C GLY A 861 4.28 -14.67 -20.43
N GLY A 862 5.09 -15.41 -21.19
CA GLY A 862 4.75 -15.85 -22.55
C GLY A 862 4.48 -14.71 -23.54
N ASP A 863 3.47 -14.91 -24.39
CA ASP A 863 2.95 -13.87 -25.29
C ASP A 863 1.74 -13.21 -24.61
N LYS A 864 2.01 -12.08 -23.97
CA LYS A 864 1.03 -11.34 -23.16
C LYS A 864 -0.18 -10.85 -23.98
N VAL A 865 -0.05 -10.71 -25.30
CA VAL A 865 -1.11 -10.26 -26.21
C VAL A 865 -1.96 -11.44 -26.70
N ASP A 866 -1.36 -12.60 -27.00
CA ASP A 866 -2.11 -13.82 -27.28
C ASP A 866 -2.88 -14.30 -26.05
N ASP A 867 -2.25 -14.32 -24.87
CA ASP A 867 -2.91 -14.72 -23.62
C ASP A 867 -4.07 -13.76 -23.25
N ALA A 868 -3.92 -12.45 -23.49
CA ALA A 868 -5.02 -11.50 -23.36
C ALA A 868 -6.17 -11.82 -24.33
N ASN A 869 -5.87 -12.14 -25.58
CA ASN A 869 -6.86 -12.55 -26.58
C ASN A 869 -7.55 -13.87 -26.22
N ARG A 870 -6.82 -14.81 -25.64
CA ARG A 870 -7.24 -16.17 -25.26
C ARG A 870 -8.18 -16.17 -24.05
N PHE A 871 -7.87 -15.39 -23.01
CA PHE A 871 -8.58 -15.47 -21.72
C PHE A 871 -9.61 -14.36 -21.48
N ALA A 872 -9.54 -13.21 -22.17
CA ALA A 872 -10.50 -12.11 -21.94
C ALA A 872 -11.97 -12.50 -22.19
N ASP A 873 -12.22 -13.42 -23.12
CA ASP A 873 -13.55 -13.97 -23.43
C ASP A 873 -14.15 -14.73 -22.23
N HIS A 874 -13.31 -15.34 -21.39
CA HIS A 874 -13.71 -16.15 -20.24
C HIS A 874 -13.93 -15.35 -18.94
N LEU A 875 -13.42 -14.11 -18.86
CA LEU A 875 -13.64 -13.20 -17.72
C LEU A 875 -15.14 -12.92 -17.51
N LYS A 876 -15.54 -12.76 -16.25
CA LYS A 876 -16.89 -12.35 -15.81
C LYS A 876 -17.01 -10.83 -15.73
N PRO A 877 -18.23 -10.26 -15.69
CA PRO A 877 -18.41 -8.83 -15.48
C PRO A 877 -17.88 -8.40 -14.10
N GLY A 878 -17.00 -7.40 -14.07
CA GLY A 878 -16.31 -6.96 -12.84
C GLY A 878 -14.98 -7.69 -12.53
N ASP A 879 -14.61 -8.73 -13.29
CA ASP A 879 -13.24 -9.26 -13.25
C ASP A 879 -12.25 -8.26 -13.88
N LEU A 880 -10.97 -8.43 -13.55
CA LEU A 880 -9.87 -7.59 -14.00
C LEU A 880 -8.89 -8.36 -14.88
N LEU A 881 -8.40 -7.70 -15.93
CA LEU A 881 -7.27 -8.11 -16.75
C LEU A 881 -6.10 -7.15 -16.51
N MET A 882 -4.93 -7.69 -16.21
CA MET A 882 -3.67 -6.95 -16.12
C MET A 882 -2.65 -7.49 -17.12
N VAL A 883 -1.93 -6.58 -17.79
CA VAL A 883 -0.91 -6.91 -18.80
C VAL A 883 0.36 -6.10 -18.51
N HIS A 884 1.49 -6.78 -18.35
CA HIS A 884 2.81 -6.17 -18.15
C HIS A 884 3.50 -5.81 -19.48
N ASP A 885 4.68 -5.19 -19.41
CA ASP A 885 5.44 -4.61 -20.52
C ASP A 885 4.56 -3.74 -21.44
N TYR A 886 3.56 -3.10 -20.83
CA TYR A 886 2.58 -2.28 -21.52
C TYR A 886 3.04 -0.83 -21.59
N VAL A 887 3.02 -0.28 -22.80
CA VAL A 887 3.28 1.14 -23.04
C VAL A 887 2.32 1.65 -24.11
N ARG A 888 1.71 2.82 -23.90
CA ARG A 888 0.65 3.36 -24.77
C ARG A 888 0.94 3.28 -26.27
N SER A 889 2.19 3.55 -26.69
CA SER A 889 2.65 3.36 -28.06
C SER A 889 4.13 3.03 -28.13
N ARG A 890 4.58 2.42 -29.23
CA ARG A 890 6.00 2.12 -29.46
C ARG A 890 6.88 3.37 -29.52
N ALA A 891 6.37 4.46 -30.11
CA ALA A 891 7.05 5.75 -30.13
C ALA A 891 7.28 6.29 -28.72
N HIS A 892 6.26 6.26 -27.85
CA HIS A 892 6.42 6.67 -26.45
C HIS A 892 7.43 5.80 -25.70
N PHE A 893 7.44 4.48 -25.94
CA PHE A 893 8.44 3.59 -25.37
C PHE A 893 9.87 4.00 -25.76
N ASP A 894 10.12 4.16 -27.06
CA ASP A 894 11.46 4.48 -27.59
C ASP A 894 11.94 5.89 -27.19
N GLU A 895 11.04 6.88 -27.12
CA GLU A 895 11.38 8.27 -26.79
C GLU A 895 11.52 8.51 -25.28
N SER A 896 10.76 7.81 -24.44
CA SER A 896 10.54 8.17 -23.03
C SER A 896 10.93 7.09 -22.01
N ILE A 897 10.80 5.80 -22.34
CA ILE A 897 10.83 4.69 -21.37
C ILE A 897 12.12 3.87 -21.49
N ARG A 898 12.47 3.45 -22.72
CA ARG A 898 13.58 2.55 -23.05
C ARG A 898 14.89 3.05 -22.43
N GLY A 899 15.54 2.19 -21.63
CA GLY A 899 16.83 2.50 -20.99
C GLY A 899 16.79 3.59 -19.90
N ARG A 900 15.60 4.08 -19.51
CA ARG A 900 15.44 5.10 -18.44
C ARG A 900 14.58 4.61 -17.27
N LEU A 901 13.46 3.97 -17.58
CA LEU A 901 12.50 3.46 -16.60
C LEU A 901 12.28 1.95 -16.76
N TRP A 902 12.29 1.47 -17.99
CA TRP A 902 12.13 0.05 -18.33
C TRP A 902 12.73 -0.23 -19.72
N SER A 903 13.29 -1.43 -19.94
CA SER A 903 13.92 -1.79 -21.23
C SER A 903 13.07 -2.71 -22.12
N TRP A 904 11.85 -3.07 -21.69
CA TRP A 904 10.95 -3.96 -22.43
C TRP A 904 9.62 -3.30 -22.78
N CYS A 905 9.00 -3.78 -23.86
CA CYS A 905 7.67 -3.38 -24.32
C CYS A 905 7.13 -4.49 -25.22
N GLU A 906 6.03 -5.10 -24.80
CA GLU A 906 5.39 -6.25 -25.46
C GLU A 906 3.90 -6.01 -25.77
N ALA A 907 3.27 -5.02 -25.13
CA ALA A 907 1.88 -4.64 -25.40
C ALA A 907 1.70 -3.13 -25.54
N THR A 908 0.81 -2.70 -26.43
CA THR A 908 0.41 -1.30 -26.61
C THR A 908 -1.11 -1.14 -26.70
N ASP A 909 -1.60 0.12 -26.77
CA ASP A 909 -3.03 0.40 -26.98
C ASP A 909 -3.55 -0.26 -28.28
N ALA A 910 -2.72 -0.33 -29.34
CA ALA A 910 -3.10 -0.91 -30.63
C ALA A 910 -3.26 -2.44 -30.56
N ASP A 911 -2.37 -3.13 -29.84
CA ASP A 911 -2.38 -4.60 -29.73
C ASP A 911 -3.58 -5.11 -28.94
N LEU A 912 -4.03 -4.31 -27.96
CA LEU A 912 -5.12 -4.64 -27.05
C LEU A 912 -6.49 -4.03 -27.44
N GLU A 913 -6.56 -3.19 -28.49
CA GLU A 913 -7.81 -2.52 -28.92
C GLU A 913 -8.91 -3.55 -29.26
N SER A 914 -8.58 -4.54 -30.10
CA SER A 914 -9.53 -5.57 -30.56
C SER A 914 -10.09 -6.38 -29.38
N THR A 915 -9.20 -6.88 -28.52
CA THR A 915 -9.55 -7.64 -27.29
C THR A 915 -10.43 -6.81 -26.36
N SER A 916 -10.08 -5.54 -26.16
CA SER A 916 -10.78 -4.64 -25.26
C SER A 916 -12.17 -4.29 -25.77
N ARG A 917 -12.30 -4.03 -27.07
CA ARG A 917 -13.58 -3.73 -27.73
C ARG A 917 -14.51 -4.94 -27.77
N ARG A 918 -13.96 -6.14 -28.03
CA ARG A 918 -14.71 -7.41 -28.06
C ARG A 918 -15.29 -7.77 -26.68
N ASN A 919 -14.56 -7.48 -25.61
CA ASN A 919 -14.91 -7.88 -24.25
C ASN A 919 -15.46 -6.76 -23.34
N GLY A 920 -15.48 -5.51 -23.81
CA GLY A 920 -15.87 -4.35 -23.00
C GLY A 920 -14.88 -4.06 -21.87
N LEU A 921 -13.57 -4.26 -22.10
CA LEU A 921 -12.53 -3.96 -21.11
C LEU A 921 -12.28 -2.44 -21.08
N VAL A 922 -12.43 -1.85 -19.90
CA VAL A 922 -12.23 -0.41 -19.66
C VAL A 922 -11.03 -0.23 -18.74
N GLU A 923 -10.07 0.61 -19.12
CA GLU A 923 -8.88 0.88 -18.30
C GLU A 923 -9.22 1.60 -17.00
N ILE A 924 -8.54 1.20 -15.91
CA ILE A 924 -8.63 1.77 -14.58
C ILE A 924 -7.22 2.06 -14.05
N LEU A 925 -7.12 3.10 -13.21
CA LEU A 925 -5.89 3.53 -12.55
C LEU A 925 -4.68 3.73 -13.49
N PRO A 926 -4.84 4.31 -14.70
CA PRO A 926 -3.73 4.51 -15.65
C PRO A 926 -2.59 5.37 -15.05
N GLU A 927 -2.93 6.30 -14.15
CA GLU A 927 -1.97 7.21 -13.51
C GLU A 927 -0.92 6.51 -12.62
N VAL A 928 -1.22 5.30 -12.11
CA VAL A 928 -0.26 4.47 -11.36
C VAL A 928 0.27 3.31 -12.20
N PHE A 929 -0.54 2.75 -13.10
CA PHE A 929 -0.13 1.59 -13.89
C PHE A 929 0.75 1.95 -15.10
N HIS A 930 0.51 3.05 -15.81
CA HIS A 930 1.36 3.45 -16.95
C HIS A 930 2.82 3.73 -16.50
N PRO A 931 3.09 4.45 -15.37
CA PRO A 931 4.44 4.54 -14.82
C PRO A 931 5.01 3.21 -14.31
N ALA A 932 4.17 2.23 -14.01
CA ALA A 932 4.59 0.88 -13.65
C ALA A 932 4.81 -0.05 -14.86
N VAL A 933 4.62 0.44 -16.11
CA VAL A 933 4.58 -0.34 -17.37
C VAL A 933 3.56 -1.48 -17.38
N TRP A 934 2.43 -1.25 -16.71
CA TRP A 934 1.26 -2.11 -16.70
C TRP A 934 0.05 -1.38 -17.28
N THR A 935 -0.95 -2.15 -17.66
CA THR A 935 -2.34 -1.68 -17.80
C THR A 935 -3.25 -2.60 -17.00
N CYS A 936 -4.25 -2.02 -16.36
CA CYS A 936 -5.30 -2.74 -15.64
C CYS A 936 -6.65 -2.37 -16.25
N ARG A 937 -7.42 -3.35 -16.72
CA ARG A 937 -8.73 -3.13 -17.34
C ARG A 937 -9.82 -3.99 -16.71
N VAL A 938 -10.95 -3.38 -16.39
CA VAL A 938 -12.13 -4.05 -15.82
C VAL A 938 -13.13 -4.44 -16.91
N LYS A 939 -13.69 -5.64 -16.84
CA LYS A 939 -14.71 -6.10 -17.79
C LYS A 939 -16.08 -5.48 -17.51
N ARG A 940 -16.60 -4.73 -18.49
CA ARG A 940 -17.92 -4.06 -18.47
C ARG A 940 -18.79 -4.61 -19.62
N GLY A 941 -19.69 -5.55 -19.33
CA GLY A 941 -20.58 -6.16 -20.32
C GLY A 941 -21.31 -7.39 -19.78
N GLN A 942 -22.06 -8.11 -20.61
CA GLN A 942 -22.81 -9.32 -20.21
C GLN A 942 -22.34 -10.63 -20.88
N ALA A 943 -21.46 -10.58 -21.88
CA ALA A 943 -21.00 -11.77 -22.60
C ALA A 943 -19.74 -12.38 -21.97
N THR A 944 -19.86 -13.62 -21.51
CA THR A 944 -18.77 -14.48 -21.06
C THR A 944 -18.87 -15.81 -21.78
N ARG A 945 -17.79 -16.27 -22.40
CA ARG A 945 -17.72 -17.57 -23.08
C ARG A 945 -17.42 -18.66 -22.06
N GLU A 946 -18.22 -19.72 -21.99
CA GLU A 946 -17.94 -20.83 -21.07
C GLU A 946 -16.58 -21.49 -21.35
N ALA A 947 -15.88 -21.90 -20.30
CA ALA A 947 -14.63 -22.64 -20.40
C ALA A 947 -14.84 -24.01 -21.09
N PRO A 948 -13.91 -24.47 -21.94
CA PRO A 948 -14.01 -25.79 -22.56
C PRO A 948 -14.06 -26.91 -21.51
N ARG A 949 -15.03 -27.81 -21.65
CA ARG A 949 -15.02 -29.12 -20.99
C ARG A 949 -14.33 -30.14 -21.89
N ALA A 950 -13.59 -31.07 -21.30
CA ALA A 950 -12.98 -32.17 -22.06
C ALA A 950 -14.09 -33.09 -22.59
N ASN A 951 -14.01 -33.48 -23.86
CA ASN A 951 -15.04 -34.32 -24.47
C ASN A 951 -14.84 -35.80 -24.10
N THR A 952 -15.21 -36.17 -22.88
CA THR A 952 -15.15 -37.55 -22.35
C THR A 952 -16.40 -38.39 -22.69
N ALA A 953 -17.31 -37.84 -23.51
CA ALA A 953 -18.52 -38.52 -23.96
C ALA A 953 -18.17 -39.63 -24.97
N GLY A 954 -18.10 -40.88 -24.49
CA GLY A 954 -17.87 -42.08 -25.30
C GLY A 954 -16.73 -42.98 -24.83
N VAL A 955 -15.78 -42.47 -24.02
CA VAL A 955 -14.61 -43.25 -23.56
C VAL A 955 -15.06 -44.39 -22.63
N SER A 956 -14.90 -45.62 -23.09
CA SER A 956 -15.39 -46.83 -22.43
C SER A 956 -14.48 -47.31 -21.29
N THR A 957 -15.07 -47.63 -20.12
CA THR A 957 -14.32 -48.00 -18.91
C THR A 957 -14.82 -49.31 -18.30
N ALA A 958 -13.93 -50.28 -18.11
CA ALA A 958 -14.18 -51.53 -17.39
C ALA A 958 -13.79 -51.41 -15.91
N LEU A 959 -14.70 -51.77 -15.00
CA LEU A 959 -14.49 -51.78 -13.55
C LEU A 959 -14.45 -53.23 -13.02
N TYR A 960 -13.29 -53.64 -12.53
CA TYR A 960 -13.09 -54.95 -11.92
C TYR A 960 -13.12 -54.86 -10.39
N ALA A 961 -13.81 -55.81 -9.75
CA ALA A 961 -13.72 -56.05 -8.31
C ALA A 961 -13.29 -57.50 -8.05
N ILE A 962 -12.42 -57.73 -7.07
CA ILE A 962 -12.05 -59.06 -6.59
C ILE A 962 -12.59 -59.29 -5.18
N SER A 963 -13.16 -60.47 -4.95
CA SER A 963 -13.64 -60.90 -3.64
C SER A 963 -13.35 -62.38 -3.38
N PHE A 964 -13.28 -62.77 -2.10
CA PHE A 964 -12.97 -64.13 -1.67
C PHE A 964 -13.74 -64.53 -0.41
N ASN A 965 -14.68 -65.48 -0.56
CA ASN A 965 -15.46 -66.12 0.51
C ASN A 965 -16.25 -65.16 1.44
N LEU A 966 -16.38 -63.87 1.11
CA LEU A 966 -17.03 -62.82 1.93
C LEU A 966 -17.92 -61.89 1.07
N PRO A 967 -19.09 -62.36 0.62
CA PRO A 967 -20.03 -61.51 -0.11
C PRO A 967 -20.53 -60.30 0.70
N GLU A 968 -20.49 -60.37 2.03
CA GLU A 968 -20.80 -59.26 2.93
C GLU A 968 -19.76 -58.12 2.83
N GLN A 969 -18.47 -58.47 2.66
CA GLN A 969 -17.39 -57.49 2.45
C GLN A 969 -17.53 -56.80 1.08
N LEU A 970 -17.89 -57.55 0.03
CA LEU A 970 -18.22 -56.97 -1.27
C LEU A 970 -19.44 -56.02 -1.18
N ALA A 971 -20.47 -56.36 -0.41
CA ALA A 971 -21.62 -55.50 -0.21
C ALA A 971 -21.26 -54.18 0.50
N LEU A 972 -20.34 -54.22 1.47
CA LEU A 972 -19.79 -53.02 2.11
C LEU A 972 -19.02 -52.14 1.12
N TRP A 973 -18.19 -52.74 0.25
CA TRP A 973 -17.51 -52.02 -0.82
C TRP A 973 -18.49 -51.34 -1.78
N LEU A 974 -19.49 -52.07 -2.28
CA LEU A 974 -20.54 -51.52 -3.15
C LEU A 974 -21.24 -50.31 -2.52
N ALA A 975 -21.61 -50.41 -1.24
CA ALA A 975 -22.23 -49.30 -0.51
C ALA A 975 -21.29 -48.08 -0.36
N SER A 976 -19.98 -48.30 -0.16
CA SER A 976 -19.00 -47.21 -0.09
C SER A 976 -18.87 -46.44 -1.43
N VAL A 977 -18.83 -47.17 -2.55
CA VAL A 977 -18.76 -46.56 -3.89
C VAL A 977 -20.06 -45.86 -4.24
N GLU A 978 -21.22 -46.48 -3.97
CA GLU A 978 -22.54 -45.90 -4.21
C GLU A 978 -22.78 -44.61 -3.40
N GLY A 979 -22.27 -44.53 -2.17
CA GLY A 979 -22.37 -43.36 -1.30
C GLY A 979 -21.38 -42.23 -1.64
N ALA A 980 -20.16 -42.55 -2.09
CA ALA A 980 -19.11 -41.55 -2.32
C ALA A 980 -19.08 -41.01 -3.75
N ASP A 981 -19.12 -41.87 -4.77
CA ASP A 981 -19.27 -41.45 -6.18
C ASP A 981 -19.96 -42.55 -7.00
N PRO A 982 -21.30 -42.53 -7.10
CA PRO A 982 -22.05 -43.56 -7.81
C PRO A 982 -21.84 -43.55 -9.34
N ALA A 983 -21.10 -42.60 -9.91
CA ALA A 983 -20.70 -42.65 -11.31
C ALA A 983 -19.85 -43.90 -11.64
N PHE A 984 -18.98 -44.32 -10.71
CA PHE A 984 -18.20 -45.57 -10.83
C PHE A 984 -19.09 -46.78 -11.12
N LEU A 985 -20.28 -46.87 -10.52
CA LEU A 985 -21.19 -47.99 -10.73
C LEU A 985 -22.14 -47.80 -11.93
N ARG A 986 -22.52 -46.56 -12.24
CA ARG A 986 -23.49 -46.27 -13.33
C ARG A 986 -22.86 -46.19 -14.72
N GLU A 987 -21.60 -45.77 -14.82
CA GLU A 987 -20.96 -45.39 -16.10
C GLU A 987 -19.84 -46.33 -16.55
N THR A 988 -19.69 -47.48 -15.90
CA THR A 988 -18.71 -48.53 -16.25
C THR A 988 -19.38 -49.85 -16.62
N GLU A 989 -18.73 -50.67 -17.43
CA GLU A 989 -19.04 -52.10 -17.50
C GLU A 989 -18.32 -52.82 -16.36
N LYS A 990 -19.01 -53.72 -15.64
CA LYS A 990 -18.60 -54.18 -14.30
C LYS A 990 -18.34 -55.67 -14.29
N PHE A 991 -17.23 -56.09 -13.70
CA PHE A 991 -16.77 -57.48 -13.67
C PHE A 991 -16.37 -57.90 -12.25
N LEU A 992 -16.99 -58.94 -11.72
CA LEU A 992 -16.63 -59.51 -10.40
C LEU A 992 -15.79 -60.76 -10.63
N LEU A 993 -14.51 -60.75 -10.25
CA LEU A 993 -13.73 -61.98 -10.13
C LEU A 993 -13.95 -62.60 -8.76
N ASP A 994 -14.78 -63.63 -8.76
CA ASP A 994 -15.09 -64.45 -7.59
C ASP A 994 -14.05 -65.58 -7.46
N ASN A 995 -13.04 -65.33 -6.61
CA ASN A 995 -11.98 -66.27 -6.28
C ASN A 995 -12.43 -67.33 -5.23
N SER A 996 -13.69 -67.31 -4.78
CA SER A 996 -14.18 -68.09 -3.64
C SER A 996 -14.05 -69.59 -3.85
N THR A 997 -13.49 -70.26 -2.84
CA THR A 997 -13.40 -71.71 -2.74
C THR A 997 -14.61 -72.33 -2.04
N ASP A 998 -15.38 -71.55 -1.28
CA ASP A 998 -16.63 -72.00 -0.66
C ASP A 998 -17.81 -71.89 -1.66
N PRO A 999 -18.48 -72.99 -2.04
CA PRO A 999 -19.67 -72.94 -2.88
C PRO A 999 -20.87 -72.24 -2.22
N ALA A 1000 -20.93 -72.19 -0.88
CA ALA A 1000 -22.06 -71.63 -0.15
C ALA A 1000 -22.23 -70.10 -0.33
N THR A 1001 -21.15 -69.39 -0.66
CA THR A 1001 -21.16 -67.94 -0.91
C THR A 1001 -21.64 -67.59 -2.32
N THR A 1002 -21.54 -68.53 -3.27
CA THR A 1002 -21.84 -68.30 -4.70
C THR A 1002 -23.25 -67.71 -4.93
N PRO A 1003 -24.34 -68.18 -4.28
CA PRO A 1003 -25.67 -67.59 -4.47
C PRO A 1003 -25.79 -66.16 -3.93
N HIS A 1004 -24.95 -65.75 -2.98
CA HIS A 1004 -24.96 -64.38 -2.46
C HIS A 1004 -24.25 -63.44 -3.45
N TYR A 1005 -23.06 -63.83 -3.94
CA TYR A 1005 -22.38 -63.09 -5.02
C TYR A 1005 -23.26 -62.93 -6.27
N ALA A 1006 -23.95 -63.98 -6.70
CA ALA A 1006 -24.85 -63.91 -7.86
C ALA A 1006 -25.95 -62.83 -7.70
N ARG A 1007 -26.55 -62.70 -6.50
CA ARG A 1007 -27.55 -61.65 -6.20
C ARG A 1007 -26.95 -60.24 -6.20
N LEU A 1008 -25.72 -60.08 -5.71
CA LEU A 1008 -25.02 -58.79 -5.75
C LEU A 1008 -24.69 -58.41 -7.20
N CYS A 1009 -24.24 -59.37 -8.00
CA CYS A 1009 -23.99 -59.19 -9.43
C CYS A 1009 -25.25 -58.80 -10.20
N GLU A 1010 -26.38 -59.46 -9.96
CA GLU A 1010 -27.67 -59.13 -10.58
C GLU A 1010 -28.13 -57.71 -10.19
N ARG A 1011 -28.08 -57.38 -8.89
CA ARG A 1011 -28.50 -56.06 -8.37
C ARG A 1011 -27.69 -54.89 -8.94
N TYR A 1012 -26.38 -55.05 -9.06
CA TYR A 1012 -25.46 -53.98 -9.47
C TYR A 1012 -24.96 -54.11 -10.92
N GLY A 1013 -25.45 -55.08 -11.69
CA GLY A 1013 -25.09 -55.28 -13.10
C GLY A 1013 -23.63 -55.68 -13.32
N PHE A 1014 -23.09 -56.60 -12.52
CA PHE A 1014 -21.76 -57.19 -12.73
C PHE A 1014 -21.85 -58.48 -13.55
N VAL A 1015 -20.90 -58.68 -14.46
CA VAL A 1015 -20.57 -59.97 -15.05
C VAL A 1015 -19.81 -60.80 -14.00
N HIS A 1016 -20.37 -61.94 -13.60
CA HIS A 1016 -19.78 -62.83 -12.58
C HIS A 1016 -18.76 -63.79 -13.21
N LEU A 1017 -17.48 -63.56 -12.96
CA LEU A 1017 -16.36 -64.35 -13.48
C LEU A 1017 -15.84 -65.32 -12.41
N ARG A 1018 -15.66 -66.60 -12.76
CA ARG A 1018 -15.06 -67.62 -11.88
C ARG A 1018 -13.93 -68.38 -12.56
N ARG A 1019 -12.79 -68.47 -11.87
CA ARG A 1019 -11.57 -69.17 -12.32
C ARG A 1019 -10.85 -69.98 -11.21
N GLY A 1020 -11.51 -70.19 -10.07
CA GLY A 1020 -10.89 -70.77 -8.88
C GLY A 1020 -10.06 -69.73 -8.10
N ASN A 1021 -9.33 -70.16 -7.07
CA ASN A 1021 -8.54 -69.24 -6.24
C ASN A 1021 -7.19 -68.91 -6.90
N LEU A 1022 -7.17 -67.79 -7.63
CA LEU A 1022 -5.99 -67.23 -8.28
C LEU A 1022 -5.11 -66.35 -7.36
N GLY A 1023 -5.54 -66.09 -6.12
CA GLY A 1023 -4.95 -65.06 -5.27
C GLY A 1023 -5.16 -63.64 -5.83
N ILE A 1024 -4.56 -62.64 -5.19
CA ILE A 1024 -4.68 -61.23 -5.58
C ILE A 1024 -3.90 -60.94 -6.87
N THR A 1025 -2.59 -61.21 -6.90
CA THR A 1025 -1.75 -60.92 -8.07
C THR A 1025 -2.18 -61.71 -9.30
N GLY A 1026 -2.49 -63.01 -9.15
CA GLY A 1026 -3.01 -63.84 -10.25
C GLY A 1026 -4.39 -63.38 -10.73
N GLY A 1027 -5.25 -62.88 -9.82
CA GLY A 1027 -6.51 -62.24 -10.18
C GLY A 1027 -6.31 -60.96 -10.99
N ARG A 1028 -5.34 -60.11 -10.61
CA ARG A 1028 -4.97 -58.90 -11.36
C ARG A 1028 -4.46 -59.20 -12.77
N VAL A 1029 -3.61 -60.22 -12.94
CA VAL A 1029 -3.15 -60.68 -14.26
C VAL A 1029 -4.34 -61.14 -15.11
N PHE A 1030 -5.26 -61.94 -14.55
CA PHE A 1030 -6.47 -62.36 -15.27
C PHE A 1030 -7.36 -61.16 -15.68
N CYS A 1031 -7.55 -60.17 -14.81
CA CYS A 1031 -8.29 -58.95 -15.15
C CYS A 1031 -7.61 -58.15 -16.27
N ALA A 1032 -6.27 -58.05 -16.25
CA ALA A 1032 -5.50 -57.39 -17.30
C ALA A 1032 -5.58 -58.10 -18.66
N GLU A 1033 -5.56 -59.43 -18.67
CA GLU A 1033 -5.79 -60.26 -19.87
C GLU A 1033 -7.23 -60.11 -20.40
N HIS A 1034 -8.22 -60.14 -19.50
CA HIS A 1034 -9.64 -59.95 -19.85
C HIS A 1034 -9.90 -58.56 -20.44
N PHE A 1035 -9.31 -57.51 -19.84
CA PHE A 1035 -9.38 -56.15 -20.36
C PHE A 1035 -8.70 -56.01 -21.73
N ALA A 1036 -7.51 -56.59 -21.91
CA ALA A 1036 -6.79 -56.57 -23.19
C ALA A 1036 -7.59 -57.22 -24.33
N ALA A 1037 -8.38 -58.25 -24.02
CA ALA A 1037 -9.28 -58.94 -24.96
C ALA A 1037 -10.64 -58.25 -25.17
N SER A 1038 -10.92 -57.14 -24.48
CA SER A 1038 -12.16 -56.37 -24.60
C SER A 1038 -11.97 -55.11 -25.47
N GLU A 1039 -13.06 -54.43 -25.82
CA GLU A 1039 -13.06 -53.15 -26.56
C GLU A 1039 -12.89 -51.91 -25.65
N HIS A 1040 -12.73 -52.07 -24.33
CA HIS A 1040 -12.65 -50.96 -23.38
C HIS A 1040 -11.36 -50.12 -23.52
N GLU A 1041 -11.45 -48.79 -23.39
CA GLU A 1041 -10.27 -47.91 -23.45
C GLU A 1041 -9.54 -47.81 -22.12
N LEU A 1042 -10.28 -47.88 -21.01
CA LEU A 1042 -9.79 -47.69 -19.65
C LEU A 1042 -10.17 -48.86 -18.73
N MET A 1043 -9.29 -49.18 -17.78
CA MET A 1043 -9.52 -50.18 -16.73
C MET A 1043 -9.40 -49.56 -15.34
N LEU A 1044 -10.37 -49.86 -14.46
CA LEU A 1044 -10.31 -49.66 -13.01
C LEU A 1044 -10.35 -51.01 -12.31
N TYR A 1045 -9.67 -51.11 -11.17
CA TYR A 1045 -9.58 -52.33 -10.39
C TYR A 1045 -9.67 -52.04 -8.89
N PHE A 1046 -10.42 -52.85 -8.15
CA PHE A 1046 -10.58 -52.81 -6.69
C PHE A 1046 -10.52 -54.20 -6.04
N GLU A 1047 -10.12 -54.23 -4.77
CA GLU A 1047 -10.34 -55.33 -3.84
C GLU A 1047 -11.48 -54.96 -2.88
N ASP A 1048 -12.20 -55.96 -2.35
CA ASP A 1048 -13.41 -55.75 -1.55
C ASP A 1048 -13.22 -55.06 -0.18
N ASP A 1049 -11.97 -54.82 0.25
CA ASP A 1049 -11.62 -53.99 1.40
C ASP A 1049 -11.06 -52.59 1.04
N MET A 1050 -11.04 -52.22 -0.23
CA MET A 1050 -10.59 -50.90 -0.71
C MET A 1050 -11.79 -49.93 -0.82
N LEU A 1051 -12.37 -49.54 0.33
CA LEU A 1051 -13.59 -48.73 0.39
C LEU A 1051 -13.36 -47.30 -0.11
N LEU A 1052 -14.37 -46.70 -0.75
CA LEU A 1052 -14.32 -45.30 -1.19
C LEU A 1052 -14.87 -44.37 -0.10
N VAL A 1053 -14.13 -43.30 0.22
CA VAL A 1053 -14.48 -42.37 1.31
C VAL A 1053 -15.37 -41.25 0.77
N GLY A 1054 -16.61 -41.17 1.29
CA GLY A 1054 -17.60 -40.14 0.92
C GLY A 1054 -17.61 -38.89 1.83
N GLU A 1055 -16.83 -38.87 2.91
CA GLU A 1055 -16.81 -37.77 3.88
C GLU A 1055 -15.52 -36.94 3.81
N ALA A 1056 -15.65 -35.62 3.97
CA ALA A 1056 -14.51 -34.71 3.96
C ALA A 1056 -13.55 -34.96 5.14
N GLY A 1057 -12.25 -35.06 4.84
CA GLY A 1057 -11.20 -35.27 5.82
C GLY A 1057 -9.82 -35.23 5.16
N LEU A 1058 -8.76 -35.27 5.98
CA LEU A 1058 -7.36 -35.31 5.51
C LEU A 1058 -6.68 -36.62 5.92
N CYS A 1059 -5.77 -37.13 5.10
CA CYS A 1059 -4.91 -38.26 5.46
C CYS A 1059 -3.70 -37.79 6.31
N SER A 1060 -2.86 -38.73 6.75
CA SER A 1060 -1.65 -38.44 7.54
C SER A 1060 -0.65 -37.49 6.86
N ASN A 1061 -0.64 -37.44 5.53
CA ASN A 1061 0.19 -36.53 4.73
C ASN A 1061 -0.55 -35.21 4.35
N GLY A 1062 -1.70 -34.94 4.96
CA GLY A 1062 -2.47 -33.70 4.73
C GLY A 1062 -3.28 -33.67 3.43
N MET A 1063 -3.33 -34.76 2.65
CA MET A 1063 -4.07 -34.83 1.39
C MET A 1063 -5.56 -35.12 1.63
N PRO A 1064 -6.49 -34.61 0.79
CA PRO A 1064 -7.92 -34.84 0.94
C PRO A 1064 -8.30 -36.32 0.81
N ARG A 1065 -9.19 -36.77 1.70
CA ARG A 1065 -9.79 -38.12 1.68
C ARG A 1065 -11.11 -38.21 0.92
N HIS A 1066 -11.73 -37.11 0.54
CA HIS A 1066 -12.92 -37.13 -0.32
C HIS A 1066 -12.73 -36.14 -1.46
N VAL A 1067 -13.09 -36.58 -2.66
CA VAL A 1067 -12.95 -35.85 -3.91
C VAL A 1067 -14.30 -35.91 -4.63
N PRO A 1068 -15.10 -34.83 -4.62
CA PRO A 1068 -16.38 -34.81 -5.32
C PRO A 1068 -16.22 -35.07 -6.82
N GLY A 1069 -17.01 -35.99 -7.39
CA GLY A 1069 -16.95 -36.32 -8.82
C GLY A 1069 -15.63 -36.97 -9.27
N LEU A 1070 -14.98 -37.71 -8.37
CA LEU A 1070 -13.70 -38.38 -8.60
C LEU A 1070 -13.64 -39.15 -9.93
N PHE A 1071 -14.68 -39.91 -10.29
CA PHE A 1071 -14.70 -40.71 -11.52
C PHE A 1071 -14.51 -39.85 -12.78
N HIS A 1072 -15.21 -38.71 -12.84
CA HIS A 1072 -15.14 -37.77 -13.95
C HIS A 1072 -13.76 -37.12 -14.01
N LYS A 1073 -13.26 -36.63 -12.87
CA LYS A 1073 -11.92 -36.02 -12.78
C LYS A 1073 -10.81 -36.97 -13.21
N LEU A 1074 -10.87 -38.25 -12.82
CA LEU A 1074 -9.90 -39.27 -13.25
C LEU A 1074 -9.89 -39.45 -14.78
N ARG A 1075 -11.09 -39.55 -15.41
CA ARG A 1075 -11.23 -39.69 -16.87
C ARG A 1075 -10.77 -38.44 -17.61
N GLU A 1076 -11.05 -37.26 -17.07
CA GLU A 1076 -10.60 -35.99 -17.65
C GLU A 1076 -9.09 -35.80 -17.51
N ILE A 1077 -8.47 -36.16 -16.38
CA ILE A 1077 -7.01 -36.12 -16.24
C ILE A 1077 -6.34 -37.06 -17.25
N ILE A 1078 -6.75 -38.33 -17.31
CA ILE A 1078 -6.07 -39.32 -18.17
C ILE A 1078 -6.29 -39.06 -19.67
N ALA A 1079 -7.39 -38.41 -20.06
CA ALA A 1079 -7.66 -38.03 -21.44
C ALA A 1079 -6.89 -36.77 -21.89
N ASN A 1080 -6.51 -35.89 -20.96
CA ASN A 1080 -5.81 -34.64 -21.27
C ASN A 1080 -4.29 -34.70 -21.03
N GLU A 1081 -3.80 -35.62 -20.19
CA GLU A 1081 -2.36 -35.83 -19.99
C GLU A 1081 -1.78 -36.74 -21.08
N GLU A 1082 -1.10 -36.12 -22.04
CA GLU A 1082 -0.55 -36.81 -23.21
C GLU A 1082 0.36 -37.99 -22.82
N GLY A 1083 0.00 -39.20 -23.25
CA GLY A 1083 0.79 -40.40 -23.01
C GLY A 1083 0.84 -40.88 -21.55
N LEU A 1084 -0.10 -40.47 -20.68
CA LEU A 1084 -0.23 -41.03 -19.34
C LEU A 1084 -0.74 -42.49 -19.41
N ASP A 1085 0.03 -43.44 -18.88
CA ASP A 1085 -0.28 -44.87 -18.96
C ASP A 1085 -1.22 -45.34 -17.84
N PHE A 1086 -1.10 -44.76 -16.65
CA PHE A 1086 -2.01 -45.00 -15.52
C PHE A 1086 -2.05 -43.84 -14.53
N LEU A 1087 -3.13 -43.77 -13.75
CA LEU A 1087 -3.35 -42.80 -12.68
C LEU A 1087 -3.82 -43.52 -11.39
N LYS A 1088 -2.96 -43.59 -10.36
CA LYS A 1088 -3.29 -44.15 -9.05
C LYS A 1088 -4.19 -43.21 -8.26
N LEU A 1089 -5.17 -43.77 -7.55
CA LEU A 1089 -6.18 -42.98 -6.83
C LEU A 1089 -5.67 -42.41 -5.50
N SER A 1090 -4.67 -43.01 -4.85
CA SER A 1090 -4.20 -42.61 -3.51
C SER A 1090 -2.70 -42.35 -3.43
N PHE A 1091 -2.32 -41.18 -2.89
CA PHE A 1091 -0.95 -40.81 -2.53
C PHE A 1091 -0.45 -41.51 -1.25
N THR A 1092 -1.34 -41.68 -0.27
CA THR A 1092 -1.06 -42.38 0.98
C THR A 1092 -1.80 -43.71 0.97
N GLU A 1093 -1.04 -44.79 1.10
CA GLU A 1093 -1.48 -46.19 1.09
C GLU A 1093 -1.21 -46.80 2.47
N PHE A 1094 -1.67 -48.03 2.73
CA PHE A 1094 -1.63 -48.63 4.08
C PHE A 1094 -0.21 -48.77 4.67
N PHE A 1095 0.78 -49.16 3.84
CA PHE A 1095 2.16 -49.37 4.30
C PHE A 1095 3.10 -48.17 4.10
N GLY A 1096 2.65 -47.10 3.42
CA GLY A 1096 3.52 -46.00 3.01
C GLY A 1096 2.86 -45.01 2.06
N ASP A 1097 3.67 -44.16 1.44
CA ASP A 1097 3.20 -43.16 0.48
C ASP A 1097 4.19 -42.96 -0.67
N HIS A 1098 3.73 -42.21 -1.69
CA HIS A 1098 4.46 -41.95 -2.93
C HIS A 1098 5.61 -40.94 -2.82
N ARG A 1099 5.99 -40.46 -1.63
CA ARG A 1099 7.28 -39.73 -1.46
C ARG A 1099 8.48 -40.65 -1.68
N ILE A 1100 8.32 -41.92 -1.34
CA ILE A 1100 9.32 -42.98 -1.48
C ILE A 1100 8.86 -43.90 -2.62
N ASN A 1101 9.76 -44.25 -3.53
CA ASN A 1101 9.51 -45.30 -4.49
C ASN A 1101 9.85 -46.66 -3.83
N TRP A 1102 8.80 -47.41 -3.48
CA TRP A 1102 8.94 -48.63 -2.69
C TRP A 1102 9.64 -49.78 -3.42
N ALA A 1103 9.82 -49.69 -4.74
CA ALA A 1103 10.62 -50.66 -5.50
C ALA A 1103 12.05 -50.76 -4.96
N TYR A 1104 12.60 -49.68 -4.39
CA TYR A 1104 13.91 -49.66 -3.74
C TYR A 1104 14.13 -50.80 -2.74
N LYS A 1105 13.10 -51.17 -1.96
CA LYS A 1105 13.19 -52.25 -0.95
C LYS A 1105 13.25 -53.66 -1.56
N ASN A 1106 12.96 -53.78 -2.85
CA ASN A 1106 12.90 -55.03 -3.60
C ASN A 1106 14.06 -55.16 -4.64
N LEU A 1107 14.96 -54.16 -4.70
CA LEU A 1107 16.16 -54.16 -5.53
C LEU A 1107 17.37 -54.69 -4.74
N ASP A 1108 18.32 -55.32 -5.44
CA ASP A 1108 19.65 -55.59 -4.90
C ASP A 1108 20.48 -54.30 -4.75
N GLU A 1109 21.63 -54.37 -4.07
CA GLU A 1109 22.46 -53.19 -3.82
C GLU A 1109 23.01 -52.51 -5.10
N GLU A 1110 23.24 -53.27 -6.17
CA GLU A 1110 23.77 -52.72 -7.43
C GLU A 1110 22.67 -51.92 -8.14
N ALA A 1111 21.48 -52.49 -8.26
CA ALA A 1111 20.31 -51.83 -8.79
C ALA A 1111 19.86 -50.64 -7.93
N GLN A 1112 19.97 -50.72 -6.60
CA GLN A 1112 19.76 -49.58 -5.70
C GLN A 1112 20.74 -48.44 -6.01
N ARG A 1113 22.04 -48.72 -6.11
CA ARG A 1113 23.05 -47.70 -6.46
C ARG A 1113 22.82 -47.12 -7.86
N ARG A 1114 22.38 -47.93 -8.83
CA ARG A 1114 22.09 -47.52 -10.21
C ARG A 1114 20.84 -46.63 -10.33
N TYR A 1115 19.72 -47.03 -9.75
CA TYR A 1115 18.44 -46.34 -9.91
C TYR A 1115 18.21 -45.22 -8.88
N PHE A 1116 18.78 -45.37 -7.67
CA PHE A 1116 18.56 -44.49 -6.52
C PHE A 1116 19.89 -44.00 -5.89
N PRO A 1117 20.80 -43.35 -6.65
CA PRO A 1117 22.11 -42.92 -6.15
C PRO A 1117 22.04 -41.87 -5.02
N GLN A 1118 20.88 -41.24 -4.81
CA GLN A 1118 20.63 -40.24 -3.77
C GLN A 1118 19.58 -40.70 -2.73
N GLY A 1119 19.28 -42.01 -2.68
CA GLY A 1119 18.24 -42.58 -1.83
C GLY A 1119 16.88 -42.77 -2.54
N PRO A 1120 15.89 -43.33 -1.83
CA PRO A 1120 14.72 -43.97 -2.43
C PRO A 1120 13.58 -43.02 -2.81
N SER A 1121 13.86 -41.73 -2.97
CA SER A 1121 12.86 -40.72 -3.30
C SER A 1121 12.25 -40.98 -4.68
N THR A 1122 10.93 -40.87 -4.80
CA THR A 1122 10.22 -40.93 -6.08
C THR A 1122 10.71 -39.78 -6.97
N ARG A 1123 11.11 -40.08 -8.23
CA ARG A 1123 11.37 -39.00 -9.20
C ARG A 1123 10.05 -38.48 -9.75
N VAL A 1124 9.87 -37.18 -9.59
CA VAL A 1124 8.68 -36.45 -10.04
C VAL A 1124 9.03 -35.77 -11.35
N GLU A 1125 8.22 -36.03 -12.38
CA GLU A 1125 8.29 -35.35 -13.68
C GLU A 1125 7.54 -34.01 -13.59
N ALA A 1126 6.31 -34.04 -13.08
CA ALA A 1126 5.48 -32.85 -12.89
C ALA A 1126 4.52 -33.00 -11.70
N ILE A 1127 4.08 -31.87 -11.15
CA ILE A 1127 2.88 -31.78 -10.31
C ILE A 1127 1.91 -30.85 -11.02
N ARG A 1128 0.67 -31.31 -11.13
CA ARG A 1128 -0.38 -30.78 -11.99
C ARG A 1128 -1.70 -30.77 -11.20
N SER A 1129 -2.72 -30.06 -11.65
CA SER A 1129 -4.03 -29.91 -11.00
C SER A 1129 -5.16 -30.00 -12.02
N HIS A 1130 -6.33 -30.52 -11.66
CA HIS A 1130 -7.50 -30.51 -12.54
C HIS A 1130 -8.76 -30.28 -11.73
N ASP A 1131 -9.44 -29.16 -11.99
CA ASP A 1131 -10.70 -28.80 -11.33
C ASP A 1131 -10.58 -28.91 -9.79
N GLY A 1132 -9.53 -28.30 -9.22
CA GLY A 1132 -9.21 -28.32 -7.79
C GLY A 1132 -8.57 -29.62 -7.25
N LEU A 1133 -8.36 -30.64 -8.08
CA LEU A 1133 -7.71 -31.90 -7.69
C LEU A 1133 -6.25 -31.93 -8.18
N ALA A 1134 -5.29 -31.81 -7.25
CA ALA A 1134 -3.88 -31.95 -7.57
C ALA A 1134 -3.47 -33.43 -7.81
N TYR A 1135 -2.48 -33.65 -8.67
CA TYR A 1135 -1.89 -34.95 -9.01
C TYR A 1135 -0.41 -34.80 -9.42
N LEU A 1136 0.32 -35.89 -9.31
CA LEU A 1136 1.74 -36.02 -9.57
C LEU A 1136 1.94 -36.96 -10.76
N ILE A 1137 2.88 -36.62 -11.66
CA ILE A 1137 3.34 -37.47 -12.77
C ILE A 1137 4.81 -37.80 -12.53
N GLY A 1138 5.23 -39.03 -12.82
CA GLY A 1138 6.62 -39.47 -12.75
C GLY A 1138 6.74 -40.97 -12.47
N GLU A 1139 7.75 -41.34 -11.67
CA GLU A 1139 8.07 -42.73 -11.34
C GLU A 1139 7.21 -43.26 -10.18
N VAL A 1140 5.90 -43.14 -10.35
CA VAL A 1140 4.87 -43.60 -9.41
C VAL A 1140 4.98 -45.12 -9.25
N HIS A 1141 5.15 -45.59 -8.02
CA HIS A 1141 5.39 -47.02 -7.78
C HIS A 1141 4.10 -47.84 -7.94
N TYR A 1142 4.20 -48.97 -8.63
CA TYR A 1142 3.11 -49.94 -8.70
C TYR A 1142 2.87 -50.56 -7.31
N SER A 1143 1.60 -50.69 -6.93
CA SER A 1143 1.13 -51.52 -5.80
C SER A 1143 -0.28 -52.00 -6.14
N ASN A 1144 -0.81 -52.94 -5.36
CA ASN A 1144 -2.15 -53.48 -5.51
C ASN A 1144 -3.26 -52.53 -5.01
N TRP A 1145 -3.04 -51.22 -5.03
CA TRP A 1145 -4.06 -50.20 -4.80
C TRP A 1145 -4.85 -49.84 -6.08
N PRO A 1146 -6.03 -49.21 -5.96
CA PRO A 1146 -6.82 -48.79 -7.11
C PRO A 1146 -6.11 -47.77 -8.02
N MET A 1147 -6.19 -48.01 -9.32
CA MET A 1147 -5.63 -47.17 -10.38
C MET A 1147 -6.47 -47.25 -11.65
N LEU A 1148 -6.58 -46.13 -12.38
CA LEU A 1148 -7.15 -46.05 -13.72
C LEU A 1148 -6.02 -46.30 -14.73
N ILE A 1149 -6.11 -47.34 -15.56
CA ILE A 1149 -5.05 -47.76 -16.50
C ILE A 1149 -5.57 -47.64 -17.93
N THR A 1150 -4.75 -47.12 -18.86
CA THR A 1150 -5.06 -47.12 -20.29
C THR A 1150 -4.75 -48.47 -20.93
N ARG A 1151 -5.28 -48.73 -22.14
CA ARG A 1151 -4.89 -49.91 -22.93
C ARG A 1151 -3.37 -50.04 -23.12
N ARG A 1152 -2.66 -48.92 -23.35
CA ARG A 1152 -1.20 -48.87 -23.47
C ARG A 1152 -0.52 -49.23 -22.15
N GLY A 1153 -0.92 -48.63 -21.04
CA GLY A 1153 -0.38 -48.94 -19.71
C GLY A 1153 -0.59 -50.40 -19.31
N ASN A 1154 -1.73 -50.98 -19.66
CA ASN A 1154 -2.00 -52.40 -19.45
C ASN A 1154 -1.07 -53.30 -20.28
N GLN A 1155 -0.82 -52.98 -21.56
CA GLN A 1155 0.12 -53.72 -22.40
C GLN A 1155 1.56 -53.63 -21.89
N ALA A 1156 2.00 -52.48 -21.38
CA ALA A 1156 3.33 -52.29 -20.81
C ALA A 1156 3.51 -53.08 -19.49
N LEU A 1157 2.56 -52.94 -18.55
CA LEU A 1157 2.62 -53.64 -17.26
C LEU A 1157 2.41 -55.16 -17.40
N PHE A 1158 1.44 -55.57 -18.21
CA PHE A 1158 0.96 -56.96 -18.37
C PHE A 1158 1.00 -57.43 -19.84
N PRO A 1159 2.18 -57.56 -20.49
CA PRO A 1159 2.31 -57.96 -21.90
C PRO A 1159 1.83 -59.38 -22.27
N GLY A 1160 1.39 -60.17 -21.28
CA GLY A 1160 0.98 -61.57 -21.45
C GLY A 1160 2.16 -62.55 -21.55
N GLY A 1161 1.91 -63.81 -21.17
CA GLY A 1161 2.89 -64.90 -21.25
C GLY A 1161 3.54 -65.30 -19.91
N SER A 1162 4.35 -66.36 -19.95
CA SER A 1162 4.82 -67.10 -18.77
C SER A 1162 6.00 -66.48 -18.00
N SER A 1163 6.34 -65.21 -18.26
CA SER A 1163 7.48 -64.50 -17.67
C SER A 1163 7.09 -63.36 -16.71
N LEU A 1164 5.79 -63.20 -16.42
CA LEU A 1164 5.30 -62.20 -15.47
C LEU A 1164 5.61 -62.60 -14.00
N PRO A 1165 6.09 -61.67 -13.16
CA PRO A 1165 6.20 -61.90 -11.72
C PRO A 1165 4.81 -62.09 -11.10
N LEU A 1166 4.59 -63.23 -10.44
CA LEU A 1166 3.31 -63.56 -9.80
C LEU A 1166 3.13 -62.97 -8.39
N HIS A 1167 4.06 -62.12 -7.95
CA HIS A 1167 4.04 -61.46 -6.65
C HIS A 1167 4.24 -59.93 -6.80
N GLU A 1168 3.66 -59.15 -5.88
CA GLU A 1168 3.56 -57.69 -5.97
C GLU A 1168 4.93 -56.99 -6.05
N GLN A 1169 5.92 -57.48 -5.32
CA GLN A 1169 7.28 -56.90 -5.29
C GLN A 1169 7.94 -56.97 -6.67
N GLY A 1170 7.73 -58.04 -7.42
CA GLY A 1170 8.28 -58.19 -8.77
C GLY A 1170 7.59 -57.27 -9.78
N MET A 1171 6.27 -57.09 -9.67
CA MET A 1171 5.53 -56.09 -10.45
C MET A 1171 5.97 -54.66 -10.13
N MET A 1172 6.28 -54.38 -8.87
CA MET A 1172 6.79 -53.09 -8.40
C MET A 1172 8.18 -52.75 -8.97
N VAL A 1173 9.09 -53.74 -9.04
CA VAL A 1173 10.40 -53.59 -9.71
C VAL A 1173 10.22 -53.40 -11.22
N ARG A 1174 9.41 -54.25 -11.88
CA ARG A 1174 9.12 -54.13 -13.32
C ARG A 1174 8.58 -52.74 -13.70
N ALA A 1175 7.65 -52.20 -12.91
CA ALA A 1175 7.09 -50.87 -13.17
C ALA A 1175 8.14 -49.75 -13.08
N LEU A 1176 9.09 -49.84 -12.14
CA LEU A 1176 10.23 -48.93 -12.06
C LEU A 1176 11.14 -49.07 -13.29
N GLU A 1177 11.45 -50.29 -13.73
CA GLU A 1177 12.32 -50.53 -14.90
C GLU A 1177 11.71 -49.97 -16.19
N LEU A 1178 10.41 -50.17 -16.40
CA LEU A 1178 9.69 -49.62 -17.55
C LEU A 1178 9.63 -48.08 -17.51
N ALA A 1179 9.39 -47.48 -16.34
CA ALA A 1179 9.42 -46.03 -16.18
C ALA A 1179 10.82 -45.45 -16.44
N ARG A 1180 11.87 -46.15 -15.98
CA ARG A 1180 13.28 -45.83 -16.25
C ARG A 1180 13.66 -45.91 -17.73
N ALA A 1181 12.99 -46.77 -18.49
CA ALA A 1181 13.16 -46.90 -19.94
C ALA A 1181 12.33 -45.88 -20.75
N GLY A 1182 11.42 -45.13 -20.11
CA GLY A 1182 10.45 -44.27 -20.79
C GLY A 1182 9.29 -45.04 -21.44
N GLU A 1183 9.16 -46.35 -21.15
CA GLU A 1183 8.12 -47.23 -21.70
C GLU A 1183 6.79 -47.14 -20.92
N LEU A 1184 6.82 -46.59 -19.71
CA LEU A 1184 5.65 -46.47 -18.82
C LEU A 1184 5.63 -45.12 -18.09
N ARG A 1185 4.59 -44.30 -18.31
CA ARG A 1185 4.42 -42.98 -17.66
C ARG A 1185 3.30 -43.02 -16.62
N GLY A 1186 3.65 -42.95 -15.34
CA GLY A 1186 2.72 -43.09 -14.22
C GLY A 1186 2.26 -41.76 -13.60
N GLY A 1187 1.03 -41.74 -13.11
CA GLY A 1187 0.47 -40.65 -12.32
C GLY A 1187 -0.14 -41.12 -11.00
N VAL A 1188 -0.26 -40.22 -10.02
CA VAL A 1188 -0.97 -40.44 -8.74
C VAL A 1188 -1.66 -39.17 -8.28
N LEU A 1189 -2.92 -39.26 -7.84
CA LEU A 1189 -3.61 -38.13 -7.24
C LEU A 1189 -2.93 -37.70 -5.93
N LEU A 1190 -2.81 -36.39 -5.69
CA LEU A 1190 -2.49 -35.82 -4.38
C LEU A 1190 -3.75 -35.78 -3.50
N ALA A 1191 -4.40 -36.94 -3.41
CA ALA A 1191 -5.57 -37.26 -2.59
C ALA A 1191 -5.36 -38.66 -2.01
N SER A 1192 -6.20 -39.11 -1.09
CA SER A 1192 -6.20 -40.51 -0.60
C SER A 1192 -7.64 -40.96 -0.28
N PRO A 1193 -8.48 -41.15 -1.32
CA PRO A 1193 -9.90 -41.43 -1.18
C PRO A 1193 -10.23 -42.89 -0.88
N ILE A 1194 -9.21 -43.76 -0.80
CA ILE A 1194 -9.38 -45.17 -0.49
C ILE A 1194 -9.10 -45.41 1.01
N ASP A 1195 -10.01 -46.12 1.67
CA ASP A 1195 -9.88 -46.60 3.05
C ASP A 1195 -9.73 -48.13 3.02
N HIS A 1196 -8.54 -48.64 3.33
CA HIS A 1196 -8.28 -50.08 3.38
C HIS A 1196 -8.89 -50.66 4.66
N ARG A 1197 -10.18 -51.03 4.59
CA ARG A 1197 -10.97 -51.45 5.75
C ARG A 1197 -11.72 -52.76 5.49
N ARG A 1198 -11.35 -53.76 6.28
CA ARG A 1198 -11.95 -55.09 6.29
C ARG A 1198 -12.72 -55.28 7.59
N GLU A 1199 -14.03 -55.51 7.48
CA GLU A 1199 -14.95 -55.70 8.62
C GLU A 1199 -15.34 -57.18 8.79
N HIS A 1200 -15.20 -57.98 7.74
CA HIS A 1200 -15.44 -59.43 7.77
C HIS A 1200 -14.15 -60.22 7.53
N HIS A 1201 -14.00 -61.38 8.16
CA HIS A 1201 -12.76 -62.17 8.13
C HIS A 1201 -13.01 -63.64 7.79
N TYR A 1202 -12.13 -64.23 6.97
CA TYR A 1202 -12.03 -65.67 6.74
C TYR A 1202 -10.76 -66.23 7.41
N PRO A 1203 -10.66 -67.55 7.66
CA PRO A 1203 -9.47 -68.16 8.27
C PRO A 1203 -8.20 -67.91 7.44
N ALA A 1204 -7.10 -67.54 8.10
CA ALA A 1204 -5.83 -67.23 7.44
C ALA A 1204 -5.31 -68.40 6.56
N THR A 1205 -5.59 -69.65 6.94
CA THR A 1205 -5.25 -70.86 6.19
C THR A 1205 -5.99 -71.01 4.86
N ALA A 1206 -7.05 -70.22 4.61
CA ALA A 1206 -7.73 -70.16 3.32
C ALA A 1206 -7.12 -69.11 2.36
N ARG A 1207 -6.25 -68.22 2.86
CA ARG A 1207 -5.61 -67.19 2.04
C ARG A 1207 -4.52 -67.83 1.17
N ARG A 1208 -4.58 -67.58 -0.14
CA ARG A 1208 -3.50 -67.88 -1.08
C ARG A 1208 -2.81 -66.58 -1.45
N GLU A 1209 -1.73 -66.25 -0.75
CA GLU A 1209 -0.72 -65.33 -1.25
C GLU A 1209 0.18 -66.12 -2.22
N ALA A 1210 0.52 -65.51 -3.35
CA ALA A 1210 1.32 -66.11 -4.42
C ALA A 1210 2.75 -65.59 -4.38
#